data_AF-A0A9Q0S5V7-F1
#
_entry.id   AF-A0A9Q0S5V7-F1
#
_cell.length_a   1.000
_cell.length_b   1.000
_cell.length_c   1.000
_cell.angle_alpha   90.00
_cell.angle_beta   90.00
_cell.angle_gamma   90.00
#
_symmetry.space_group_name_H-M   'P 1'
#
loop_
_entity.id
_entity.type
_entity.pdbx_description
1 polymer ?
#
loop_
_entity_poly.entity_id
_entity_poly.type
_entity_poly.pdbx_seq_one_letter_code
_entity_poly.pdbx_strand_id
1 'polypeptide(L)'
;MKQDIIKLVVDWQRAKAMAGTHQTKTVSQVSGTTKKPFKQKGTGNARQGSLRSVQMRGGGISHGPVPRSHATKLPKKVRKLGLKHALSEKLIEGKLLIVDSLKLDESKTSNLVKLLNNFHGKSYFIVSGNEVDSNFSLAVQNIPNTISVPQIGTNVYDIIRHDYVLLSREAVDALEKRNPVVTEKSNILSEQNKFTFHVADSAEKASIKMAIEKIFEVKVKKVNIMNVKVTPSLRELIQVDKSELWKGKPHKPLTKGLCKTGGRNNLGRTTSWHRGGGHKRLYRIIDFKRNKQDIFATVERIEYDPNRTSFIALIKFDDGEYSYIIAPQKLVEGDRIVSSDNADIKVGNCLSLKSIPVGTTLHNVEMKIGKGGQIARSAGTSVNLVGKDSGYAQIKLRSGEFRLVPLDCKATIGVVSNPDQKNTNLGKAGRNRWLGWRPHVRGVAMNPVDHPHGGGEGKTSGGRHPVTPWGFPTKGKKTLIMARSVWKGPFVDGYLIKKVQKLIESGKSEMIQTWSRRSTILPFFVGVTFAVHNGNKFIPVTVSEEMVGKKLGEFSPTRTFYGHGADKKVNKGSTTAIAKSLRVSPRKLNLVATSIRNMKVSEAMVQLTFSPKRIAKDVKKCLQSAVANAENNFGLDIDALFVTSATVVTEVEGK
;
A
#
# COMPACT_ATOMS: atom_id res chain seq x y z
N MET A 1 -37.88 -24.71 -14.74
CA MET A 1 -36.98 -24.41 -15.87
C MET A 1 -36.29 -23.07 -15.64
N LYS A 2 -35.08 -22.82 -16.18
CA LYS A 2 -34.36 -21.54 -15.97
C LYS A 2 -34.34 -20.70 -17.25
N GLN A 3 -35.42 -19.96 -17.49
CA GLN A 3 -35.57 -19.06 -18.62
C GLN A 3 -34.42 -18.03 -18.72
N ASP A 4 -33.89 -17.60 -17.58
CA ASP A 4 -32.72 -16.71 -17.51
C ASP A 4 -31.49 -17.26 -18.25
N ILE A 5 -31.24 -18.57 -18.15
CA ILE A 5 -30.06 -19.21 -18.76
C ILE A 5 -30.23 -19.28 -20.27
N ILE A 6 -31.44 -19.65 -20.72
CA ILE A 6 -31.80 -19.67 -22.14
C ILE A 6 -31.63 -18.28 -22.74
N LYS A 7 -32.24 -17.26 -22.13
CA LYS A 7 -32.15 -15.86 -22.56
C LYS A 7 -30.70 -15.40 -22.68
N LEU A 8 -29.88 -15.70 -21.67
CA LEU A 8 -28.48 -15.30 -21.64
C LEU A 8 -27.67 -15.98 -22.76
N VAL A 9 -27.94 -17.24 -23.09
CA VAL A 9 -27.30 -17.94 -24.22
C VAL A 9 -27.78 -17.39 -25.57
N VAL A 10 -29.07 -17.06 -25.70
CA VAL A 10 -29.64 -16.44 -26.90
C VAL A 10 -29.04 -15.05 -27.14
N ASP A 11 -28.99 -14.20 -26.13
CA ASP A 11 -28.39 -12.86 -26.21
C ASP A 11 -26.92 -12.96 -26.63
N TRP A 12 -26.20 -13.94 -26.08
CA TRP A 12 -24.83 -14.23 -26.49
C TRP A 12 -24.71 -14.65 -27.96
N GLN A 13 -25.62 -15.49 -28.47
CA GLN A 13 -25.64 -15.94 -29.87
C GLN A 13 -25.98 -14.76 -30.81
N ARG A 14 -27.00 -13.96 -30.49
CA ARG A 14 -27.39 -12.79 -31.27
C ARG A 14 -26.27 -11.75 -31.30
N ALA A 15 -25.65 -11.44 -30.16
CA ALA A 15 -24.52 -10.50 -30.09
C ALA A 15 -23.29 -10.97 -30.88
N LYS A 16 -23.11 -12.28 -31.05
CA LYS A 16 -22.05 -12.85 -31.91
C LYS A 16 -22.40 -12.79 -33.39
N ALA A 17 -23.68 -12.87 -33.74
CA ALA A 17 -24.18 -12.78 -35.11
C ALA A 17 -24.28 -11.33 -35.63
N MET A 18 -24.32 -10.32 -34.74
CA MET A 18 -24.34 -8.91 -35.14
C MET A 18 -23.08 -8.56 -35.94
N ALA A 19 -23.28 -8.12 -37.18
CA ALA A 19 -22.23 -7.53 -38.00
C ALA A 19 -21.74 -6.23 -37.35
N GLY A 20 -20.41 -6.07 -37.27
CA GLY A 20 -19.81 -4.84 -36.75
C GLY A 20 -19.95 -3.66 -37.72
N THR A 21 -19.61 -2.46 -37.26
CA THR A 21 -19.51 -1.25 -38.11
C THR A 21 -18.45 -1.42 -39.21
N HIS A 22 -18.63 -0.70 -40.33
CA HIS A 22 -17.66 -0.67 -41.43
C HIS A 22 -16.27 -0.23 -40.95
N GLN A 23 -15.21 -0.89 -41.44
CA GLN A 23 -13.83 -0.54 -41.10
C GLN A 23 -13.27 0.45 -42.12
N THR A 24 -12.76 1.58 -41.66
CA THR A 24 -11.94 2.46 -42.49
C THR A 24 -10.46 2.09 -42.38
N LYS A 25 -9.72 2.18 -43.50
CA LYS A 25 -8.28 1.93 -43.52
C LYS A 25 -7.55 3.03 -42.74
N THR A 26 -6.71 2.65 -41.78
CA THR A 26 -5.78 3.58 -41.13
C THR A 26 -4.57 3.85 -42.03
N VAL A 27 -3.75 4.86 -41.69
CA VAL A 27 -2.55 5.24 -42.46
C VAL A 27 -1.58 4.06 -42.68
N SER A 28 -1.55 3.08 -41.77
CA SER A 28 -0.74 1.86 -41.92
C SER A 28 -1.31 0.85 -42.92
N GLN A 29 -2.63 0.89 -43.15
CA GLN A 29 -3.38 -0.05 -44.01
C GLN A 29 -3.62 0.48 -45.43
N VAL A 30 -3.45 1.78 -45.64
CA VAL A 30 -3.54 2.38 -46.98
C VAL A 30 -2.26 2.10 -47.77
N SER A 31 -2.42 1.64 -49.01
CA SER A 31 -1.31 1.40 -49.94
C SER A 31 -0.73 2.74 -50.43
N GLY A 32 0.59 2.83 -50.56
CA GLY A 32 1.28 4.05 -51.02
C GLY A 32 2.71 4.16 -50.48
N THR A 33 3.44 5.20 -50.83
CA THR A 33 4.80 5.40 -50.28
C THR A 33 4.77 6.11 -48.92
N THR A 34 5.61 5.66 -47.99
CA THR A 34 5.90 6.35 -46.73
C THR A 34 7.00 7.40 -46.88
N LYS A 35 7.71 7.40 -48.03
CA LYS A 35 8.73 8.40 -48.34
C LYS A 35 8.06 9.74 -48.63
N LYS A 36 8.73 10.82 -48.23
CA LYS A 36 8.27 12.18 -48.51
C LYS A 36 8.18 12.43 -50.02
N PRO A 37 6.99 12.72 -50.56
CA PRO A 37 6.80 12.85 -52.01
C PRO A 37 7.23 14.21 -52.54
N PHE A 38 7.19 15.26 -51.72
CA PHE A 38 7.49 16.63 -52.15
C PHE A 38 8.75 17.19 -51.49
N LYS A 39 9.46 18.07 -52.22
CA LYS A 39 10.65 18.78 -51.73
C LYS A 39 10.32 19.63 -50.49
N GLN A 40 11.31 19.85 -49.64
CA GLN A 40 11.16 20.57 -48.36
C GLN A 40 10.79 22.06 -48.52
N LYS A 41 11.05 22.68 -49.68
CA LYS A 41 10.74 24.08 -49.97
C LYS A 41 10.27 24.25 -51.43
N GLY A 42 9.49 25.30 -51.71
CA GLY A 42 9.10 25.73 -53.06
C GLY A 42 7.87 25.07 -53.68
N THR A 43 7.26 24.07 -53.04
CA THR A 43 6.18 23.24 -53.63
C THR A 43 4.78 23.49 -53.04
N GLY A 44 4.66 24.33 -52.01
CA GLY A 44 3.40 24.53 -51.24
C GLY A 44 2.99 23.32 -50.36
N ASN A 45 3.37 22.10 -50.74
CA ASN A 45 3.05 20.85 -50.06
C ASN A 45 4.19 20.30 -49.18
N ALA A 46 5.11 21.17 -48.77
CA ALA A 46 6.29 20.81 -47.97
C ALA A 46 5.95 20.14 -46.62
N ARG A 47 4.73 20.33 -46.10
CA ARG A 47 4.26 19.69 -44.86
C ARG A 47 3.76 18.26 -45.06
N GLN A 48 3.55 17.81 -46.30
CA GLN A 48 3.12 16.44 -46.58
C GLN A 48 4.28 15.47 -46.42
N GLY A 49 4.20 14.60 -45.41
CA GLY A 49 5.23 13.62 -45.08
C GLY A 49 5.15 12.32 -45.89
N SER A 50 3.96 11.95 -46.38
CA SER A 50 3.75 10.73 -47.15
C SER A 50 2.49 10.82 -48.00
N LEU A 51 2.36 9.98 -49.02
CA LEU A 51 1.11 9.87 -49.81
C LEU A 51 -0.03 9.17 -49.04
N ARG A 52 0.29 8.54 -47.89
CA ARG A 52 -0.69 7.84 -47.04
C ARG A 52 -1.35 8.76 -45.99
N SER A 53 -0.92 10.02 -45.90
CA SER A 53 -1.37 10.97 -44.88
C SER A 53 -2.88 11.28 -45.02
N VAL A 54 -3.53 11.59 -43.90
CA VAL A 54 -4.99 11.88 -43.83
C VAL A 54 -5.41 13.05 -44.73
N GLN A 55 -4.48 13.97 -44.98
CA GLN A 55 -4.74 15.18 -45.77
C GLN A 55 -4.73 14.91 -47.30
N MET A 56 -4.25 13.74 -47.73
CA MET A 56 -4.23 13.34 -49.13
C MET A 56 -5.54 12.65 -49.54
N ARG A 57 -6.00 12.91 -50.76
CA ARG A 57 -7.16 12.21 -51.34
C ARG A 57 -6.85 10.70 -51.42
N GLY A 58 -7.65 9.87 -50.76
CA GLY A 58 -7.42 8.42 -50.64
C GLY A 58 -6.43 8.00 -49.54
N GLY A 59 -5.95 8.95 -48.73
CA GLY A 59 -5.11 8.69 -47.56
C GLY A 59 -5.86 8.02 -46.40
N GLY A 60 -5.12 7.52 -45.42
CA GLY A 60 -5.71 6.81 -44.28
C GLY A 60 -6.43 7.74 -43.31
N ILE A 61 -7.39 7.21 -42.55
CA ILE A 61 -8.16 7.97 -41.54
C ILE A 61 -7.59 7.67 -40.15
N SER A 62 -7.20 8.68 -39.37
CA SER A 62 -6.57 8.48 -38.04
C SER A 62 -7.51 7.91 -36.97
N HIS A 63 -8.78 8.31 -36.98
CA HIS A 63 -9.79 7.91 -35.99
C HIS A 63 -11.10 7.50 -36.64
N GLY A 64 -11.02 6.70 -37.71
CA GLY A 64 -12.22 6.19 -38.37
C GLY A 64 -12.87 5.02 -37.60
N PRO A 65 -14.10 4.63 -37.97
CA PRO A 65 -14.80 3.53 -37.33
C PRO A 65 -13.98 2.24 -37.43
N VAL A 66 -13.82 1.57 -36.28
CA VAL A 66 -13.17 0.27 -36.14
C VAL A 66 -14.27 -0.75 -35.82
N PRO A 67 -14.26 -1.95 -36.43
CA PRO A 67 -15.23 -2.99 -36.12
C PRO A 67 -15.23 -3.28 -34.62
N ARG A 68 -16.35 -2.99 -33.96
CA ARG A 68 -16.57 -3.39 -32.58
C ARG A 68 -17.24 -4.75 -32.58
N SER A 69 -16.68 -5.70 -31.84
CA SER A 69 -17.38 -6.94 -31.57
C SER A 69 -18.35 -6.72 -30.42
N HIS A 70 -19.62 -7.09 -30.62
CA HIS A 70 -20.63 -7.13 -29.57
C HIS A 70 -20.57 -8.44 -28.77
N ALA A 71 -19.69 -9.37 -29.15
CA ALA A 71 -19.61 -10.69 -28.55
C ALA A 71 -19.15 -10.63 -27.08
N THR A 72 -20.02 -11.07 -26.17
CA THR A 72 -19.66 -11.28 -24.77
C THR A 72 -19.04 -12.66 -24.57
N LYS A 73 -18.16 -12.82 -23.57
CA LYS A 73 -17.57 -14.13 -23.27
C LYS A 73 -18.49 -14.94 -22.36
N LEU A 74 -19.17 -15.94 -22.91
CA LEU A 74 -20.00 -16.85 -22.12
C LEU A 74 -19.27 -18.17 -21.76
N PRO A 75 -19.27 -18.66 -20.50
CA PRO A 75 -18.65 -19.94 -20.15
C PRO A 75 -19.29 -21.13 -20.87
N LYS A 76 -18.47 -22.11 -21.28
CA LYS A 76 -18.94 -23.32 -21.99
C LYS A 76 -20.02 -24.08 -21.22
N LYS A 77 -19.93 -24.13 -19.88
CA LYS A 77 -20.92 -24.80 -19.01
C LYS A 77 -22.31 -24.17 -19.12
N VAL A 78 -22.39 -22.83 -19.19
CA VAL A 78 -23.66 -22.11 -19.31
C VAL A 78 -24.30 -22.35 -20.68
N ARG A 79 -23.49 -22.38 -21.75
CA ARG A 79 -23.96 -22.72 -23.11
C ARG A 79 -24.57 -24.13 -23.18
N LYS A 80 -23.89 -25.12 -22.60
CA LYS A 80 -24.38 -26.51 -22.51
C LYS A 80 -25.70 -26.59 -21.75
N LEU A 81 -25.77 -25.89 -20.63
CA LEU A 81 -26.97 -25.88 -19.79
C LEU A 81 -28.16 -25.21 -20.51
N GLY A 82 -27.91 -24.13 -21.26
CA GLY A 82 -28.93 -23.50 -22.10
C GLY A 82 -29.44 -24.43 -23.19
N LEU A 83 -28.56 -25.16 -23.86
CA LEU A 83 -28.94 -26.18 -24.87
C LEU A 83 -29.82 -27.27 -24.27
N LYS A 84 -29.43 -27.81 -23.10
CA LYS A 84 -30.22 -28.83 -22.39
C LYS A 84 -31.61 -28.31 -22.01
N HIS A 85 -31.69 -27.08 -21.50
CA HIS A 85 -32.97 -26.49 -21.13
C HIS A 85 -33.87 -26.24 -22.34
N ALA A 86 -33.33 -25.75 -23.47
CA ALA A 86 -34.11 -25.50 -24.68
C ALA A 86 -34.65 -26.79 -25.31
N LEU A 87 -33.85 -27.86 -25.38
CA LEU A 87 -34.34 -29.17 -25.83
C LEU A 87 -35.37 -29.77 -24.87
N SER A 88 -35.15 -29.62 -23.56
CA SER A 88 -36.12 -30.06 -22.55
C SER A 88 -37.44 -29.31 -22.64
N GLU A 89 -37.43 -28.03 -23.00
CA GLU A 89 -38.63 -27.21 -23.20
C GLU A 89 -39.42 -27.71 -24.41
N LYS A 90 -38.76 -27.95 -25.55
CA LYS A 90 -39.39 -28.55 -26.73
C LYS A 90 -39.94 -29.95 -26.49
N LEU A 91 -39.27 -30.74 -25.64
CA LEU A 91 -39.77 -32.05 -25.23
C LEU A 91 -41.04 -31.93 -24.38
N ILE A 92 -41.08 -31.00 -23.41
CA ILE A 92 -42.26 -30.75 -22.57
C ILE A 92 -43.44 -30.25 -23.41
N GLU A 93 -43.17 -29.42 -24.42
CA GLU A 93 -44.19 -28.95 -25.38
C GLU A 93 -44.67 -30.04 -26.36
N GLY A 94 -44.03 -31.22 -26.39
CA GLY A 94 -44.33 -32.27 -27.36
C GLY A 94 -43.90 -31.94 -28.80
N LYS A 95 -42.99 -30.98 -28.98
CA LYS A 95 -42.54 -30.46 -30.28
C LYS A 95 -41.10 -30.88 -30.65
N LEU A 96 -40.50 -31.75 -29.85
CA LEU A 96 -39.23 -32.40 -30.15
C LEU A 96 -39.50 -33.79 -30.74
N LEU A 97 -39.09 -34.00 -31.98
CA LEU A 97 -39.27 -35.25 -32.70
C LEU A 97 -37.92 -35.91 -32.96
N ILE A 98 -37.85 -37.23 -32.77
CA ILE A 98 -36.66 -38.03 -33.05
C ILE A 98 -36.98 -38.94 -34.23
N VAL A 99 -36.13 -38.91 -35.25
CA VAL A 99 -36.26 -39.70 -36.48
C VAL A 99 -35.08 -40.64 -36.60
N ASP A 100 -35.29 -41.87 -37.07
CA ASP A 100 -34.21 -42.84 -37.19
C ASP A 100 -33.15 -42.43 -38.23
N SER A 101 -33.58 -41.87 -39.38
CA SER A 101 -32.67 -41.35 -40.40
C SER A 101 -33.25 -40.13 -41.12
N LEU A 102 -32.35 -39.22 -41.53
CA LEU A 102 -32.68 -38.02 -42.31
C LEU A 102 -31.97 -38.09 -43.67
N LYS A 103 -32.33 -39.09 -44.49
CA LYS A 103 -31.81 -39.30 -45.85
C LYS A 103 -32.96 -39.28 -46.84
N LEU A 104 -32.75 -38.70 -48.02
CA LEU A 104 -33.71 -38.69 -49.11
C LEU A 104 -33.05 -39.20 -50.40
N ASP A 105 -33.69 -40.19 -51.04
CA ASP A 105 -33.20 -40.76 -52.30
C ASP A 105 -33.28 -39.74 -53.46
N GLU A 106 -34.27 -38.85 -53.43
CA GLU A 106 -34.46 -37.77 -54.41
C GLU A 106 -34.57 -36.41 -53.71
N SER A 107 -34.02 -35.35 -54.31
CA SER A 107 -34.05 -33.97 -53.80
C SER A 107 -35.38 -33.22 -54.03
N LYS A 108 -36.51 -33.93 -54.06
CA LYS A 108 -37.84 -33.34 -54.32
C LYS A 108 -38.44 -32.71 -53.05
N THR A 109 -38.57 -31.39 -53.07
CA THR A 109 -39.20 -30.57 -52.01
C THR A 109 -40.64 -30.99 -51.69
N SER A 110 -41.42 -31.36 -52.70
CA SER A 110 -42.83 -31.75 -52.51
C SER A 110 -43.00 -32.98 -51.61
N ASN A 111 -42.07 -33.94 -51.67
CA ASN A 111 -42.10 -35.15 -50.84
C ASN A 111 -41.82 -34.81 -49.38
N LEU A 112 -40.84 -33.94 -49.13
CA LEU A 112 -40.51 -33.48 -47.78
C LEU A 112 -41.64 -32.63 -47.18
N VAL A 113 -42.28 -31.76 -47.98
CA VAL A 113 -43.44 -30.98 -47.53
C VAL A 113 -44.62 -31.87 -47.14
N LYS A 114 -44.91 -32.95 -47.90
CA LYS A 114 -45.94 -33.93 -47.51
C LYS A 114 -45.65 -34.57 -46.16
N LEU A 115 -44.39 -34.95 -45.91
CA LEU A 115 -43.98 -35.53 -44.63
C LEU A 115 -44.09 -34.54 -43.48
N LEU A 116 -43.66 -33.29 -43.68
CA LEU A 116 -43.70 -32.25 -42.66
C LEU A 116 -45.15 -31.80 -42.36
N ASN A 117 -46.03 -31.76 -43.36
CA ASN A 117 -47.44 -31.35 -43.17
C ASN A 117 -48.20 -32.22 -42.16
N ASN A 118 -47.78 -33.48 -41.95
CA ASN A 118 -48.37 -34.36 -40.92
C ASN A 118 -48.16 -33.84 -39.49
N PHE A 119 -47.18 -32.95 -39.27
CA PHE A 119 -46.83 -32.44 -37.95
C PHE A 119 -47.39 -31.03 -37.66
N HIS A 120 -48.15 -30.43 -38.59
CA HIS A 120 -48.83 -29.12 -38.47
C HIS A 120 -47.96 -27.93 -37.99
N GLY A 121 -46.64 -28.05 -38.04
CA GLY A 121 -45.70 -27.02 -37.61
C GLY A 121 -45.54 -25.89 -38.61
N LYS A 122 -45.42 -24.64 -38.11
CA LYS A 122 -45.16 -23.45 -38.94
C LYS A 122 -43.70 -23.30 -39.35
N SER A 123 -42.79 -23.97 -38.64
CA SER A 123 -41.33 -23.88 -38.84
C SER A 123 -40.64 -25.09 -38.22
N TYR A 124 -39.57 -25.56 -38.88
CA TYR A 124 -38.88 -26.80 -38.50
C TYR A 124 -37.37 -26.56 -38.39
N PHE A 125 -36.78 -26.96 -37.28
CA PHE A 125 -35.33 -26.99 -37.10
C PHE A 125 -34.85 -28.43 -37.13
N ILE A 126 -34.15 -28.80 -38.20
CA ILE A 126 -33.75 -30.18 -38.47
C ILE A 126 -32.26 -30.32 -38.18
N VAL A 127 -31.91 -31.27 -37.29
CA VAL A 127 -30.53 -31.54 -36.90
C VAL A 127 -30.15 -32.95 -37.34
N SER A 128 -29.18 -33.01 -38.25
CA SER A 128 -28.55 -34.25 -38.72
C SER A 128 -27.32 -34.59 -37.87
N GLY A 129 -26.71 -35.74 -38.13
CA GLY A 129 -25.50 -36.21 -37.45
C GLY A 129 -24.28 -35.34 -37.72
N ASN A 130 -23.18 -35.94 -38.17
CA ASN A 130 -21.96 -35.18 -38.46
C ASN A 130 -22.08 -34.30 -39.72
N GLU A 131 -22.79 -34.80 -40.73
CA GLU A 131 -23.02 -34.12 -42.00
C GLU A 131 -24.51 -34.13 -42.33
N VAL A 132 -24.94 -33.15 -43.14
CA VAL A 132 -26.29 -33.11 -43.70
C VAL A 132 -26.19 -33.68 -45.11
N ASP A 133 -27.03 -34.66 -45.43
CA ASP A 133 -27.11 -35.24 -46.76
C ASP A 133 -27.41 -34.16 -47.82
N SER A 134 -26.75 -34.22 -48.97
CA SER A 134 -26.80 -33.16 -50.00
C SER A 134 -28.19 -33.05 -50.61
N ASN A 135 -28.83 -34.19 -50.91
CA ASN A 135 -30.20 -34.24 -51.43
C ASN A 135 -31.19 -33.68 -50.39
N PHE A 136 -31.01 -34.04 -49.13
CA PHE A 136 -31.83 -33.52 -48.02
C PHE A 136 -31.68 -31.99 -47.85
N SER A 137 -30.45 -31.47 -47.88
CA SER A 137 -30.17 -30.04 -47.77
C SER A 137 -30.83 -29.24 -48.90
N LEU A 138 -30.73 -29.73 -50.15
CA LEU A 138 -31.37 -29.10 -51.31
C LEU A 138 -32.91 -29.12 -51.21
N ALA A 139 -33.49 -30.22 -50.72
CA ALA A 139 -34.93 -30.31 -50.50
C ALA A 139 -35.41 -29.35 -49.39
N VAL A 140 -34.59 -29.06 -48.38
CA VAL A 140 -34.93 -28.13 -47.29
C VAL A 140 -34.82 -26.66 -47.71
N GLN A 141 -33.86 -26.30 -48.56
CA GLN A 141 -33.57 -24.89 -48.90
C GLN A 141 -34.77 -24.10 -49.46
N ASN A 142 -35.69 -24.77 -50.15
CA ASN A 142 -36.87 -24.14 -50.73
C ASN A 142 -38.10 -24.13 -49.80
N ILE A 143 -37.99 -24.68 -48.57
CA ILE A 143 -39.10 -24.69 -47.60
C ILE A 143 -38.97 -23.46 -46.69
N PRO A 144 -39.99 -22.57 -46.63
CA PRO A 144 -39.93 -21.38 -45.80
C PRO A 144 -39.81 -21.75 -44.32
N ASN A 145 -39.02 -20.97 -43.57
CA ASN A 145 -38.82 -21.13 -42.13
C ASN A 145 -38.37 -22.53 -41.69
N THR A 146 -37.65 -23.25 -42.56
CA THR A 146 -37.05 -24.55 -42.23
C THR A 146 -35.55 -24.50 -42.46
N ILE A 147 -34.78 -25.03 -41.50
CA ILE A 147 -33.32 -25.04 -41.58
C ILE A 147 -32.82 -26.43 -41.21
N SER A 148 -31.94 -26.99 -42.04
CA SER A 148 -31.18 -28.21 -41.75
C SER A 148 -29.75 -27.88 -41.38
N VAL A 149 -29.29 -28.37 -40.23
CA VAL A 149 -27.90 -28.20 -39.77
C VAL A 149 -27.32 -29.52 -39.27
N PRO A 150 -25.99 -29.72 -39.35
CA PRO A 150 -25.33 -30.80 -38.61
C PRO A 150 -25.35 -30.53 -37.10
N GLN A 151 -25.07 -31.54 -36.27
CA GLN A 151 -25.02 -31.43 -34.80
C GLN A 151 -24.04 -30.36 -34.26
N ILE A 152 -23.05 -29.95 -35.07
CA ILE A 152 -22.14 -28.85 -34.73
C ILE A 152 -22.77 -27.46 -34.87
N GLY A 153 -23.77 -27.34 -35.75
CA GLY A 153 -24.55 -26.13 -35.97
C GLY A 153 -25.69 -25.95 -34.95
N THR A 154 -26.01 -26.98 -34.15
CA THR A 154 -27.09 -26.92 -33.16
C THR A 154 -26.85 -25.79 -32.16
N ASN A 155 -27.77 -24.84 -32.13
CA ASN A 155 -27.72 -23.67 -31.27
C ASN A 155 -29.06 -23.44 -30.57
N VAL A 156 -29.06 -22.59 -29.54
CA VAL A 156 -30.21 -22.43 -28.63
C VAL A 156 -31.25 -21.51 -29.26
N TYR A 157 -30.78 -20.50 -29.97
CA TYR A 157 -31.62 -19.55 -30.69
C TYR A 157 -32.52 -20.24 -31.73
N ASP A 158 -31.97 -21.10 -32.58
CA ASP A 158 -32.74 -21.78 -33.61
C ASP A 158 -33.70 -22.81 -33.02
N ILE A 159 -33.33 -23.52 -31.94
CA ILE A 159 -34.25 -24.42 -31.21
C ILE A 159 -35.50 -23.68 -30.71
N ILE A 160 -35.34 -22.46 -30.22
CA ILE A 160 -36.45 -21.67 -29.67
C ILE A 160 -37.24 -20.97 -30.77
N ARG A 161 -36.55 -20.49 -31.80
CA ARG A 161 -37.15 -19.75 -32.93
C ARG A 161 -38.10 -20.62 -33.74
N HIS A 162 -37.80 -21.91 -33.89
CA HIS A 162 -38.61 -22.83 -34.67
C HIS A 162 -39.64 -23.53 -33.78
N ASP A 163 -40.77 -23.87 -34.38
CA ASP A 163 -41.89 -24.49 -33.69
C ASP A 163 -41.55 -25.94 -33.33
N TYR A 164 -41.10 -26.71 -34.33
CA TYR A 164 -40.66 -28.11 -34.17
C TYR A 164 -39.15 -28.26 -34.31
N VAL A 165 -38.59 -29.20 -33.55
CA VAL A 165 -37.19 -29.62 -33.65
C VAL A 165 -37.13 -31.09 -34.00
N LEU A 166 -36.54 -31.44 -35.15
CA LEU A 166 -36.35 -32.82 -35.60
C LEU A 166 -34.88 -33.19 -35.41
N LEU A 167 -34.61 -34.23 -34.63
CA LEU A 167 -33.26 -34.77 -34.42
C LEU A 167 -33.16 -36.16 -35.07
N SER A 168 -32.12 -36.42 -35.85
CA SER A 168 -31.80 -37.81 -36.17
C SER A 168 -31.27 -38.54 -34.94
N ARG A 169 -31.44 -39.86 -34.89
CA ARG A 169 -30.88 -40.69 -33.81
C ARG A 169 -29.36 -40.51 -33.66
N GLU A 170 -28.66 -40.42 -34.78
CA GLU A 170 -27.22 -40.11 -34.81
C GLU A 170 -26.89 -38.75 -34.18
N ALA A 171 -27.74 -37.73 -34.40
CA ALA A 171 -27.55 -36.41 -33.81
C ALA A 171 -27.74 -36.43 -32.29
N VAL A 172 -28.71 -37.22 -31.79
CA VAL A 172 -28.95 -37.40 -30.35
C VAL A 172 -27.71 -38.01 -29.69
N ASP A 173 -27.18 -39.12 -30.24
CA ASP A 173 -26.00 -39.80 -29.72
C ASP A 173 -24.77 -38.87 -29.72
N ALA A 174 -24.61 -38.05 -30.76
CA ALA A 174 -23.53 -37.08 -30.86
C ALA A 174 -23.66 -35.93 -29.83
N LEU A 175 -24.88 -35.47 -29.56
CA LEU A 175 -25.16 -34.46 -28.55
C LEU A 175 -24.94 -35.00 -27.13
N GLU A 176 -25.24 -36.27 -26.88
CA GLU A 176 -24.98 -36.94 -25.59
C GLU A 176 -23.49 -37.16 -25.34
N LYS A 177 -22.72 -37.60 -26.35
CA LYS A 177 -21.25 -37.77 -26.27
C LYS A 177 -20.49 -36.47 -25.97
N ARG A 178 -21.12 -35.29 -26.12
CA ARG A 178 -20.56 -33.98 -25.70
C ARG A 178 -20.58 -33.75 -24.18
N ASN A 179 -21.15 -34.67 -23.39
CA ASN A 179 -21.05 -34.68 -21.93
C ASN A 179 -19.66 -35.17 -21.47
N PRO A 180 -19.15 -34.74 -20.30
CA PRO A 180 -17.74 -34.89 -19.99
C PRO A 180 -17.36 -36.35 -19.74
N VAL A 181 -16.29 -36.76 -20.42
CA VAL A 181 -15.33 -37.83 -20.11
C VAL A 181 -15.41 -38.25 -18.65
N VAL A 182 -15.91 -39.47 -18.43
CA VAL A 182 -15.57 -40.27 -17.26
C VAL A 182 -14.05 -40.35 -17.23
N THR A 183 -13.43 -39.67 -16.27
CA THR A 183 -11.97 -39.70 -16.13
C THR A 183 -11.50 -41.13 -15.89
N GLU A 184 -10.31 -41.53 -16.36
CA GLU A 184 -9.76 -42.87 -16.06
C GLU A 184 -9.79 -43.18 -14.54
N LYS A 185 -9.61 -42.16 -13.69
CA LYS A 185 -9.72 -42.26 -12.23
C LYS A 185 -11.10 -42.67 -11.72
N SER A 186 -12.17 -42.27 -12.38
CA SER A 186 -13.54 -42.68 -12.02
C SER A 186 -13.83 -44.14 -12.44
N ASN A 187 -13.23 -44.62 -13.52
CA ASN A 187 -13.33 -46.03 -13.93
C ASN A 187 -12.61 -46.93 -12.92
N ILE A 188 -11.37 -46.59 -12.56
CA ILE A 188 -10.58 -47.33 -11.55
C ILE A 188 -11.30 -47.39 -10.20
N LEU A 189 -11.99 -46.33 -9.80
CA LEU A 189 -12.78 -46.31 -8.56
C LEU A 189 -14.01 -47.21 -8.67
N SER A 190 -14.69 -47.20 -9.81
CA SER A 190 -15.84 -48.06 -10.08
C SER A 190 -15.45 -49.54 -10.08
N GLU A 191 -14.31 -49.89 -10.68
CA GLU A 191 -13.73 -51.25 -10.63
C GLU A 191 -13.45 -51.72 -9.19
N GLN A 192 -13.16 -50.79 -8.28
CA GLN A 192 -12.99 -51.05 -6.85
C GLN A 192 -14.29 -50.93 -6.03
N ASN A 193 -15.47 -50.88 -6.65
CA ASN A 193 -16.76 -50.65 -6.00
C ASN A 193 -16.81 -49.36 -5.13
N LYS A 194 -16.09 -48.31 -5.54
CA LYS A 194 -16.09 -46.99 -4.88
C LYS A 194 -16.75 -45.96 -5.79
N PHE A 195 -17.74 -45.25 -5.24
CA PHE A 195 -18.49 -44.23 -5.96
C PHE A 195 -18.35 -42.87 -5.27
N THR A 196 -18.29 -41.80 -6.06
CA THR A 196 -18.20 -40.42 -5.57
C THR A 196 -19.44 -39.63 -5.95
N PHE A 197 -20.09 -39.03 -4.94
CA PHE A 197 -21.32 -38.26 -5.11
C PHE A 197 -21.11 -36.81 -4.63
N HIS A 198 -21.80 -35.87 -5.29
CA HIS A 198 -21.93 -34.51 -4.77
C HIS A 198 -23.10 -34.47 -3.78
N VAL A 199 -22.83 -34.00 -2.56
CA VAL A 199 -23.80 -33.95 -1.47
C VAL A 199 -23.82 -32.52 -0.91
N ALA A 200 -24.93 -32.09 -0.33
CA ALA A 200 -25.04 -30.81 0.38
C ALA A 200 -24.03 -30.72 1.54
N ASP A 201 -23.48 -29.52 1.77
CA ASP A 201 -22.43 -29.28 2.79
C ASP A 201 -22.90 -29.56 4.23
N SER A 202 -24.21 -29.52 4.50
CA SER A 202 -24.81 -29.80 5.80
C SER A 202 -25.19 -31.27 6.02
N ALA A 203 -24.98 -32.14 5.02
CA ALA A 203 -25.43 -33.52 5.09
C ALA A 203 -24.50 -34.39 5.96
N GLU A 204 -25.09 -35.12 6.90
CA GLU A 204 -24.37 -36.05 7.74
C GLU A 204 -24.18 -37.42 7.06
N LYS A 205 -23.14 -38.16 7.46
CA LYS A 205 -22.81 -39.47 6.88
C LYS A 205 -23.98 -40.46 6.91
N ALA A 206 -24.81 -40.42 7.95
CA ALA A 206 -25.96 -41.31 8.11
C ALA A 206 -27.05 -41.01 7.07
N SER A 207 -27.41 -39.73 6.91
CA SER A 207 -28.39 -39.29 5.91
C SER A 207 -27.94 -39.62 4.49
N ILE A 208 -26.65 -39.44 4.20
CA ILE A 208 -26.05 -39.79 2.90
C ILE A 208 -26.16 -41.29 2.64
N LYS A 209 -25.83 -42.11 3.65
CA LYS A 209 -25.90 -43.57 3.56
C LYS A 209 -27.33 -44.01 3.23
N MET A 210 -28.31 -43.59 4.03
CA MET A 210 -29.72 -43.93 3.83
C MET A 210 -30.23 -43.52 2.45
N ALA A 211 -29.87 -42.32 1.98
CA ALA A 211 -30.30 -41.85 0.67
C ALA A 211 -29.73 -42.72 -0.47
N ILE A 212 -28.45 -43.12 -0.39
CA ILE A 212 -27.82 -43.97 -1.40
C ILE A 212 -28.43 -45.37 -1.39
N GLU A 213 -28.60 -45.97 -0.21
CA GLU A 213 -29.20 -47.31 -0.07
C GLU A 213 -30.64 -47.33 -0.62
N LYS A 214 -31.41 -46.27 -0.40
CA LYS A 214 -32.79 -46.13 -0.92
C LYS A 214 -32.86 -45.91 -2.44
N ILE A 215 -31.97 -45.08 -3.00
CA ILE A 215 -32.03 -44.73 -4.43
C ILE A 215 -31.51 -45.85 -5.31
N PHE A 216 -30.48 -46.55 -4.86
CA PHE A 216 -29.76 -47.53 -5.68
C PHE A 216 -30.00 -48.98 -5.24
N GLU A 217 -30.80 -49.21 -4.19
CA GLU A 217 -31.12 -50.56 -3.68
C GLU A 217 -29.87 -51.41 -3.35
N VAL A 218 -28.82 -50.75 -2.86
CA VAL A 218 -27.54 -51.39 -2.48
C VAL A 218 -27.28 -51.25 -0.98
N LYS A 219 -26.41 -52.11 -0.43
CA LYS A 219 -25.93 -51.99 0.96
C LYS A 219 -24.59 -51.24 1.01
N VAL A 220 -24.56 -50.08 1.68
CA VAL A 220 -23.36 -49.21 1.73
C VAL A 220 -22.46 -49.59 2.91
N LYS A 221 -21.21 -49.98 2.60
CA LYS A 221 -20.21 -50.37 3.62
C LYS A 221 -19.66 -49.18 4.42
N LYS A 222 -19.27 -48.09 3.76
CA LYS A 222 -18.63 -46.92 4.41
C LYS A 222 -18.86 -45.64 3.60
N VAL A 223 -19.18 -44.55 4.30
CA VAL A 223 -19.29 -43.20 3.70
C VAL A 223 -18.14 -42.32 4.20
N ASN A 224 -17.38 -41.78 3.25
CA ASN A 224 -16.36 -40.76 3.53
C ASN A 224 -16.82 -39.43 2.92
N ILE A 225 -16.74 -38.35 3.69
CA ILE A 225 -17.03 -36.99 3.21
C ILE A 225 -15.70 -36.28 3.05
N MET A 226 -15.49 -35.70 1.88
CA MET A 226 -14.39 -34.77 1.62
C MET A 226 -14.97 -33.41 1.26
N ASN A 227 -14.61 -32.37 2.01
CA ASN A 227 -14.92 -31.00 1.62
C ASN A 227 -14.02 -30.59 0.46
N VAL A 228 -14.52 -30.81 -0.76
CA VAL A 228 -13.80 -30.43 -1.98
C VAL A 228 -13.99 -28.94 -2.20
N LYS A 229 -12.94 -28.17 -1.90
CA LYS A 229 -12.88 -26.78 -2.30
C LYS A 229 -12.84 -26.71 -3.83
N VAL A 230 -13.94 -26.21 -4.41
CA VAL A 230 -14.28 -26.29 -5.84
C VAL A 230 -13.25 -25.67 -6.78
N THR A 231 -12.45 -24.70 -6.30
CA THR A 231 -11.41 -24.04 -7.09
C THR A 231 -10.05 -24.09 -6.41
N PRO A 232 -8.94 -24.17 -7.17
CA PRO A 232 -7.57 -24.18 -6.61
C PRO A 232 -7.32 -23.00 -5.66
N SER A 233 -7.86 -21.83 -6.00
CA SER A 233 -7.74 -20.60 -5.21
C SER A 233 -8.45 -20.62 -3.85
N LEU A 234 -9.40 -21.52 -3.63
CA LEU A 234 -10.08 -21.67 -2.35
C LEU A 234 -9.34 -22.64 -1.43
N ARG A 235 -8.56 -23.59 -1.99
CA ARG A 235 -7.91 -24.70 -1.27
C ARG A 235 -7.18 -24.23 0.00
N GLU A 236 -6.38 -23.18 -0.13
CA GLU A 236 -5.54 -22.63 0.94
C GLU A 236 -6.17 -21.43 1.65
N LEU A 237 -7.35 -20.97 1.20
CA LEU A 237 -8.02 -19.81 1.79
C LEU A 237 -8.44 -20.12 3.23
N ILE A 238 -8.00 -19.27 4.16
CA ILE A 238 -8.38 -19.28 5.57
C ILE A 238 -8.86 -17.87 5.93
N GLN A 239 -10.09 -17.77 6.43
CA GLN A 239 -10.71 -16.51 6.83
C GLN A 239 -11.03 -16.54 8.32
N VAL A 240 -11.04 -15.36 8.95
CA VAL A 240 -11.61 -15.21 10.30
C VAL A 240 -13.12 -15.35 10.20
N ASP A 241 -13.73 -16.03 11.17
CA ASP A 241 -15.17 -16.01 11.33
C ASP A 241 -15.65 -14.60 11.72
N LYS A 242 -16.82 -14.21 11.20
CA LYS A 242 -17.45 -12.90 11.40
C LYS A 242 -18.93 -13.03 11.72
N SER A 243 -19.36 -14.21 12.10
CA SER A 243 -20.74 -14.55 12.44
C SER A 243 -21.34 -13.64 13.52
N GLU A 244 -20.56 -13.37 14.58
CA GLU A 244 -20.91 -12.53 15.72
C GLU A 244 -20.89 -11.01 15.42
N LEU A 245 -20.36 -10.60 14.26
CA LEU A 245 -20.27 -9.17 13.94
C LEU A 245 -21.57 -8.65 13.33
N TRP A 246 -21.85 -7.38 13.60
CA TRP A 246 -22.94 -6.64 12.97
C TRP A 246 -22.89 -6.73 11.44
N LYS A 247 -23.97 -7.23 10.83
CA LYS A 247 -24.11 -7.42 9.38
C LYS A 247 -24.61 -6.17 8.63
N GLY A 248 -25.10 -5.17 9.37
CA GLY A 248 -25.70 -3.96 8.80
C GLY A 248 -24.69 -2.90 8.35
N LYS A 249 -25.22 -1.71 8.05
CA LYS A 249 -24.41 -0.53 7.71
C LYS A 249 -23.77 0.08 8.97
N PRO A 250 -22.62 0.77 8.84
CA PRO A 250 -22.03 1.52 9.95
C PRO A 250 -22.90 2.71 10.36
N HIS A 251 -22.67 3.23 11.56
CA HIS A 251 -23.35 4.43 12.06
C HIS A 251 -22.95 5.68 11.25
N LYS A 252 -23.89 6.20 10.45
CA LYS A 252 -23.64 7.24 9.42
C LYS A 252 -22.93 8.50 9.96
N PRO A 253 -23.32 9.10 11.10
CA PRO A 253 -22.64 10.28 11.67
C PRO A 253 -21.13 10.10 11.92
N LEU A 254 -20.70 8.88 12.27
CA LEU A 254 -19.30 8.57 12.59
C LEU A 254 -18.50 8.04 11.38
N THR A 255 -19.01 8.27 10.17
CA THR A 255 -18.35 7.85 8.93
C THR A 255 -17.95 9.03 8.04
N LYS A 256 -16.77 8.93 7.43
CA LYS A 256 -16.27 9.90 6.45
C LYS A 256 -15.81 9.20 5.17
N GLY A 257 -15.95 9.85 4.01
CA GLY A 257 -15.37 9.35 2.77
C GLY A 257 -13.84 9.26 2.86
N LEU A 258 -13.25 8.10 2.54
CA LEU A 258 -11.80 7.93 2.52
C LEU A 258 -11.26 8.00 1.09
N CYS A 259 -10.58 9.09 0.76
CA CYS A 259 -9.84 9.22 -0.49
C CYS A 259 -8.55 8.37 -0.44
N LYS A 260 -8.30 7.61 -1.51
CA LYS A 260 -7.11 6.75 -1.60
C LYS A 260 -5.96 7.51 -2.25
N THR A 261 -4.78 7.43 -1.65
CA THR A 261 -3.56 8.04 -2.19
C THR A 261 -2.91 7.24 -3.33
N GLY A 262 -3.16 5.93 -3.39
CA GLY A 262 -2.49 5.04 -4.34
C GLY A 262 -0.96 4.96 -4.14
N GLY A 263 -0.45 5.36 -2.97
CA GLY A 263 0.98 5.43 -2.69
C GLY A 263 1.68 6.69 -3.21
N ARG A 264 0.92 7.70 -3.65
CA ARG A 264 1.45 8.99 -4.10
C ARG A 264 1.40 10.05 -3.01
N ASN A 265 2.34 11.00 -3.05
CA ASN A 265 2.34 12.20 -2.21
C ASN A 265 1.55 13.36 -2.88
N ASN A 266 1.58 14.53 -2.23
CA ASN A 266 0.97 15.77 -2.73
C ASN A 266 1.52 16.28 -4.06
N LEU A 267 2.75 15.91 -4.45
CA LEU A 267 3.36 16.21 -5.75
C LEU A 267 2.97 15.20 -6.85
N GLY A 268 2.09 14.24 -6.55
CA GLY A 268 1.70 13.17 -7.49
C GLY A 268 2.77 12.09 -7.71
N ARG A 269 3.91 12.16 -7.03
CA ARG A 269 5.01 11.18 -7.14
C ARG A 269 4.74 9.95 -6.28
N THR A 270 5.08 8.77 -6.79
CA THR A 270 4.96 7.52 -6.02
C THR A 270 6.05 7.46 -4.94
N THR A 271 5.66 7.58 -3.67
CA THR A 271 6.58 7.52 -2.52
C THR A 271 6.48 6.20 -1.76
N SER A 272 5.32 5.55 -1.79
CA SER A 272 5.13 4.20 -1.27
C SER A 272 4.76 3.27 -2.41
N TRP A 273 5.70 2.40 -2.78
CA TRP A 273 5.49 1.45 -3.86
C TRP A 273 4.44 0.40 -3.48
N HIS A 274 3.93 -0.29 -4.50
CA HIS A 274 3.01 -1.43 -4.35
C HIS A 274 1.66 -1.11 -3.69
N ARG A 275 1.24 0.16 -3.67
CA ARG A 275 -0.09 0.58 -3.23
C ARG A 275 -0.97 0.97 -4.42
N GLY A 276 -2.27 0.69 -4.34
CA GLY A 276 -3.26 1.15 -5.33
C GLY A 276 -4.37 0.15 -5.62
N GLY A 277 -5.49 0.66 -6.15
CA GLY A 277 -6.71 -0.14 -6.36
C GLY A 277 -7.44 -0.46 -5.05
N GLY A 278 -7.95 -1.68 -4.96
CA GLY A 278 -8.70 -2.19 -3.80
C GLY A 278 -10.14 -1.66 -3.70
N HIS A 279 -10.92 -2.21 -2.78
CA HIS A 279 -12.32 -1.81 -2.57
C HIS A 279 -12.44 -0.41 -1.95
N LYS A 280 -13.45 0.40 -2.33
CA LYS A 280 -13.72 1.71 -1.72
C LYS A 280 -14.04 1.53 -0.22
N ARG A 281 -13.60 2.45 0.63
CA ARG A 281 -13.79 2.37 2.08
C ARG A 281 -14.34 3.69 2.61
N LEU A 282 -15.12 3.59 3.68
CA LEU A 282 -15.49 4.71 4.52
C LEU A 282 -14.58 4.68 5.75
N TYR A 283 -14.03 5.82 6.12
CA TYR A 283 -13.28 5.98 7.36
C TYR A 283 -14.25 6.01 8.54
N ARG A 284 -14.03 5.17 9.54
CA ARG A 284 -14.76 5.20 10.82
C ARG A 284 -13.97 6.02 11.82
N ILE A 285 -14.59 7.09 12.30
CA ILE A 285 -14.01 8.00 13.30
C ILE A 285 -13.99 7.25 14.63
N ILE A 286 -12.80 6.80 15.05
CA ILE A 286 -12.60 6.18 16.37
C ILE A 286 -12.23 7.27 17.36
N ASP A 287 -12.81 7.19 18.55
CA ASP A 287 -12.31 7.85 19.75
C ASP A 287 -11.08 7.10 20.31
N PHE A 288 -9.88 7.55 19.92
CA PHE A 288 -8.63 7.03 20.49
C PHE A 288 -8.27 7.68 21.82
N LYS A 289 -8.93 8.79 22.20
CA LYS A 289 -8.56 9.61 23.35
C LYS A 289 -9.32 9.25 24.61
N ARG A 290 -10.58 8.79 24.50
CA ARG A 290 -11.45 8.49 25.64
C ARG A 290 -11.55 9.71 26.56
N ASN A 291 -11.93 10.84 25.96
CA ASN A 291 -11.94 12.14 26.64
C ASN A 291 -13.16 12.34 27.53
N LYS A 292 -14.31 11.73 27.21
CA LYS A 292 -15.49 11.78 28.07
C LYS A 292 -15.22 10.98 29.34
N GLN A 293 -14.94 11.70 30.43
CA GLN A 293 -14.64 11.13 31.74
C GLN A 293 -15.92 10.97 32.56
N ASP A 294 -15.94 9.95 33.41
CA ASP A 294 -16.98 9.70 34.43
C ASP A 294 -18.42 9.50 33.90
N ILE A 295 -18.57 9.30 32.59
CA ILE A 295 -19.85 8.96 31.95
C ILE A 295 -19.77 7.51 31.48
N PHE A 296 -20.71 6.68 31.95
CA PHE A 296 -20.84 5.31 31.48
C PHE A 296 -21.32 5.28 30.02
N ALA A 297 -20.84 4.29 29.29
CA ALA A 297 -21.29 3.99 27.95
C ALA A 297 -21.64 2.51 27.83
N THR A 298 -22.76 2.22 27.21
CA THR A 298 -23.22 0.86 26.92
C THR A 298 -22.76 0.46 25.52
N VAL A 299 -22.23 -0.75 25.39
CA VAL A 299 -21.84 -1.34 24.10
C VAL A 299 -23.08 -1.74 23.34
N GLU A 300 -23.35 -1.06 22.24
CA GLU A 300 -24.52 -1.35 21.40
C GLU A 300 -24.28 -2.54 20.49
N ARG A 301 -23.12 -2.55 19.81
CA ARG A 301 -22.76 -3.62 18.88
C ARG A 301 -21.30 -3.63 18.49
N ILE A 302 -20.83 -4.76 18.00
CA ILE A 302 -19.46 -4.93 17.49
C ILE A 302 -19.48 -4.98 15.95
N GLU A 303 -18.70 -4.11 15.32
CA GLU A 303 -18.67 -3.93 13.88
C GLU A 303 -17.31 -4.28 13.26
N TYR A 304 -17.37 -4.74 12.01
CA TYR A 304 -16.19 -4.87 11.15
C TYR A 304 -15.72 -3.49 10.63
N ASP A 305 -14.44 -3.17 10.81
CA ASP A 305 -13.83 -2.00 10.15
C ASP A 305 -12.86 -2.39 9.04
N PRO A 306 -13.03 -1.89 7.80
CA PRO A 306 -12.11 -2.15 6.71
C PRO A 306 -10.81 -1.34 6.74
N ASN A 307 -10.65 -0.38 7.66
CA ASN A 307 -9.47 0.51 7.72
C ASN A 307 -8.40 0.03 8.70
N ARG A 308 -8.71 -0.95 9.55
CA ARG A 308 -7.80 -1.58 10.52
C ARG A 308 -8.00 -3.09 10.56
N THR A 309 -7.18 -3.76 11.35
CA THR A 309 -7.23 -5.22 11.54
C THR A 309 -8.17 -5.63 12.67
N SER A 310 -8.28 -4.80 13.71
CA SER A 310 -9.15 -5.02 14.88
C SER A 310 -10.62 -4.72 14.57
N PHE A 311 -11.51 -5.31 15.37
CA PHE A 311 -12.92 -4.92 15.36
C PHE A 311 -13.12 -3.62 16.15
N ILE A 312 -14.25 -2.96 15.92
CA ILE A 312 -14.64 -1.75 16.63
C ILE A 312 -15.96 -1.98 17.33
N ALA A 313 -16.14 -1.37 18.51
CA ALA A 313 -17.42 -1.37 19.21
C ALA A 313 -18.06 0.00 19.03
N LEU A 314 -19.33 0.01 18.67
CA LEU A 314 -20.17 1.20 18.78
C LEU A 314 -20.67 1.26 20.22
N ILE A 315 -20.41 2.37 20.89
CA ILE A 315 -20.87 2.61 22.25
C ILE A 315 -21.81 3.80 22.26
N LYS A 316 -22.81 3.74 23.13
CA LYS A 316 -23.73 4.83 23.42
C LYS A 316 -23.47 5.29 24.85
N PHE A 317 -23.08 6.55 25.01
CA PHE A 317 -22.94 7.17 26.31
C PHE A 317 -24.32 7.43 26.92
N ASP A 318 -24.40 7.52 28.24
CA ASP A 318 -25.66 7.81 28.95
C ASP A 318 -26.23 9.20 28.59
N ASP A 319 -25.40 10.11 28.07
CA ASP A 319 -25.81 11.41 27.49
C ASP A 319 -26.47 11.28 26.09
N GLY A 320 -26.55 10.07 25.53
CA GLY A 320 -27.16 9.79 24.24
C GLY A 320 -26.22 9.86 23.04
N GLU A 321 -24.97 10.31 23.22
CA GLU A 321 -24.00 10.37 22.12
C GLU A 321 -23.40 9.00 21.79
N TYR A 322 -23.08 8.81 20.51
CA TYR A 322 -22.43 7.60 20.03
C TYR A 322 -20.94 7.85 19.76
N SER A 323 -20.12 6.82 19.98
CA SER A 323 -18.71 6.83 19.61
C SER A 323 -18.24 5.45 19.20
N TYR A 324 -17.21 5.37 18.35
CA TYR A 324 -16.52 4.12 18.09
C TYR A 324 -15.26 4.02 18.93
N ILE A 325 -15.04 2.86 19.52
CA ILE A 325 -13.77 2.50 20.17
C ILE A 325 -13.17 1.27 19.48
N ILE A 326 -11.87 1.03 19.70
CA ILE A 326 -11.31 -0.29 19.37
C ILE A 326 -11.94 -1.30 20.32
N ALA A 327 -12.52 -2.37 19.79
CA ALA A 327 -13.10 -3.42 20.62
C ALA A 327 -11.95 -4.22 21.29
N PRO A 328 -11.91 -4.30 22.63
CA PRO A 328 -11.10 -5.28 23.31
C PRO A 328 -11.67 -6.69 23.13
N GLN A 329 -10.84 -7.68 23.35
CA GLN A 329 -11.23 -9.09 23.36
C GLN A 329 -12.14 -9.36 24.56
N LYS A 330 -13.18 -10.17 24.37
CA LYS A 330 -14.23 -10.52 25.35
C LYS A 330 -15.23 -9.39 25.68
N LEU A 331 -15.17 -8.25 25.01
CA LEU A 331 -16.25 -7.26 25.12
C LEU A 331 -17.47 -7.80 24.38
N VAL A 332 -18.64 -7.76 24.99
CA VAL A 332 -19.92 -8.23 24.40
C VAL A 332 -20.90 -7.06 24.30
N GLU A 333 -21.93 -7.21 23.48
CA GLU A 333 -23.06 -6.27 23.41
C GLU A 333 -23.77 -6.21 24.78
N GLY A 334 -24.14 -5.00 25.22
CA GLY A 334 -24.73 -4.74 26.54
C GLY A 334 -23.73 -4.42 27.66
N ASP A 335 -22.43 -4.63 27.46
CA ASP A 335 -21.43 -4.28 28.47
C ASP A 335 -21.40 -2.76 28.74
N ARG A 336 -21.31 -2.38 30.02
CA ARG A 336 -21.05 -0.99 30.43
C ARG A 336 -19.55 -0.76 30.63
N ILE A 337 -19.05 0.31 30.03
CA ILE A 337 -17.65 0.75 30.12
C ILE A 337 -17.58 2.23 30.47
N VAL A 338 -16.50 2.65 31.11
CA VAL A 338 -16.29 4.05 31.52
C VAL A 338 -14.84 4.45 31.30
N SER A 339 -14.60 5.76 31.12
CA SER A 339 -13.25 6.32 31.26
C SER A 339 -13.20 7.15 32.54
N SER A 340 -12.46 6.70 33.54
CA SER A 340 -12.29 7.41 34.81
C SER A 340 -11.03 6.93 35.48
N ASP A 341 -10.36 7.79 36.24
CA ASP A 341 -9.21 7.36 37.04
C ASP A 341 -9.61 6.51 38.26
N ASN A 342 -10.88 6.55 38.64
CA ASN A 342 -11.48 5.76 39.73
C ASN A 342 -12.29 4.54 39.22
N ALA A 343 -12.20 4.23 37.92
CA ALA A 343 -12.94 3.10 37.36
C ALA A 343 -12.41 1.75 37.86
N ASP A 344 -13.28 0.74 37.91
CA ASP A 344 -12.86 -0.64 38.15
C ASP A 344 -11.92 -1.14 37.04
N ILE A 345 -11.04 -2.07 37.42
CA ILE A 345 -10.09 -2.72 36.50
C ILE A 345 -10.83 -3.79 35.68
N LYS A 346 -11.77 -3.35 34.84
CA LYS A 346 -12.55 -4.18 33.91
C LYS A 346 -12.08 -3.96 32.47
N VAL A 347 -12.15 -5.01 31.66
CA VAL A 347 -11.85 -4.93 30.22
C VAL A 347 -12.72 -3.88 29.54
N GLY A 348 -12.10 -2.99 28.76
CA GLY A 348 -12.78 -1.90 28.06
C GLY A 348 -12.80 -0.56 28.81
N ASN A 349 -12.56 -0.55 30.13
CA ASN A 349 -12.39 0.69 30.86
C ASN A 349 -11.06 1.37 30.50
N CYS A 350 -11.06 2.70 30.53
CA CYS A 350 -9.89 3.52 30.20
C CYS A 350 -9.51 4.44 31.37
N LEU A 351 -8.28 4.29 31.85
CA LEU A 351 -7.75 5.00 33.01
C LEU A 351 -6.37 5.58 32.68
N SER A 352 -5.87 6.51 33.49
CA SER A 352 -4.45 6.87 33.50
C SER A 352 -3.59 5.69 33.94
N LEU A 353 -2.34 5.62 33.44
CA LEU A 353 -1.37 4.61 33.87
C LEU A 353 -1.04 4.73 35.37
N LYS A 354 -1.27 5.90 35.97
CA LYS A 354 -1.16 6.14 37.42
C LYS A 354 -2.11 5.25 38.22
N SER A 355 -3.38 5.12 37.82
CA SER A 355 -4.38 4.33 38.56
C SER A 355 -4.34 2.83 38.29
N ILE A 356 -3.79 2.40 37.16
CA ILE A 356 -3.81 1.00 36.73
C ILE A 356 -2.74 0.18 37.48
N PRO A 357 -3.03 -0.98 38.11
CA PRO A 357 -2.00 -1.75 38.81
C PRO A 357 -0.98 -2.38 37.87
N VAL A 358 0.22 -2.56 38.40
CA VAL A 358 1.33 -3.21 37.70
C VAL A 358 0.96 -4.68 37.41
N GLY A 359 1.41 -5.21 36.29
CA GLY A 359 1.12 -6.56 35.81
C GLY A 359 -0.10 -6.66 34.89
N THR A 360 -0.93 -5.61 34.82
CA THR A 360 -2.11 -5.59 33.95
C THR A 360 -1.76 -5.55 32.47
N THR A 361 -2.65 -6.14 31.66
CA THR A 361 -2.57 -6.09 30.20
C THR A 361 -3.38 -4.93 29.66
N LEU A 362 -2.76 -4.14 28.80
CA LEU A 362 -3.26 -2.87 28.29
C LEU A 362 -3.22 -2.82 26.77
N HIS A 363 -4.06 -1.98 26.18
CA HIS A 363 -4.03 -1.64 24.78
C HIS A 363 -4.39 -0.17 24.57
N ASN A 364 -4.23 0.31 23.34
CA ASN A 364 -4.49 1.70 22.97
C ASN A 364 -3.80 2.72 23.90
N VAL A 365 -2.53 2.48 24.23
CA VAL A 365 -1.76 3.30 25.18
C VAL A 365 -1.31 4.61 24.51
N GLU A 366 -1.50 5.73 25.19
CA GLU A 366 -0.98 7.04 24.77
C GLU A 366 0.55 7.08 24.84
N MET A 367 1.20 7.79 23.91
CA MET A 367 2.63 8.08 24.01
C MET A 367 2.92 9.43 24.67
N LYS A 368 1.93 10.33 24.65
CA LYS A 368 1.96 11.65 25.24
C LYS A 368 0.55 11.94 25.74
N ILE A 369 0.47 12.63 26.87
CA ILE A 369 -0.78 12.99 27.54
C ILE A 369 -1.70 13.70 26.53
N GLY A 370 -2.92 13.19 26.36
CA GLY A 370 -3.98 13.80 25.54
C GLY A 370 -3.81 13.66 24.01
N LYS A 371 -2.76 12.97 23.54
CA LYS A 371 -2.54 12.74 22.11
C LYS A 371 -3.40 11.61 21.55
N GLY A 372 -4.05 10.84 22.43
CA GLY A 372 -4.79 9.62 22.09
C GLY A 372 -3.88 8.42 21.93
N GLY A 373 -4.47 7.24 22.07
CA GLY A 373 -3.76 5.97 22.02
C GLY A 373 -3.03 5.76 20.69
N GLN A 374 -1.75 5.41 20.77
CA GLN A 374 -0.91 5.19 19.58
C GLN A 374 -0.28 3.78 19.58
N ILE A 375 -0.09 3.19 20.76
CA ILE A 375 0.55 1.89 20.97
C ILE A 375 -0.52 0.78 21.11
N ALA A 376 -0.22 -0.41 20.59
CA ALA A 376 -1.07 -1.62 20.66
C ALA A 376 -2.52 -1.39 20.21
N ARG A 377 -2.68 -1.13 18.91
CA ARG A 377 -3.98 -0.92 18.25
C ARG A 377 -4.36 -2.00 17.24
N SER A 378 -3.40 -2.85 16.88
CA SER A 378 -3.63 -3.91 15.89
C SER A 378 -4.35 -5.08 16.53
N ALA A 379 -5.07 -5.86 15.73
CA ALA A 379 -5.75 -7.07 16.16
C ALA A 379 -4.86 -7.99 17.02
N GLY A 380 -5.38 -8.43 18.17
CA GLY A 380 -4.68 -9.31 19.11
C GLY A 380 -3.42 -8.73 19.77
N THR A 381 -3.17 -7.41 19.67
CA THR A 381 -2.02 -6.76 20.33
C THR A 381 -2.38 -6.26 21.73
N SER A 382 -1.39 -6.27 22.60
CA SER A 382 -1.45 -5.74 23.96
C SER A 382 -0.05 -5.31 24.41
N VAL A 383 0.01 -4.71 25.58
CA VAL A 383 1.17 -4.21 26.29
C VAL A 383 1.02 -4.64 27.75
N ASN A 384 2.11 -5.01 28.41
CA ASN A 384 2.08 -5.28 29.84
C ASN A 384 2.66 -4.08 30.59
N LEU A 385 1.98 -3.63 31.64
CA LEU A 385 2.53 -2.65 32.57
C LEU A 385 3.49 -3.37 33.52
N VAL A 386 4.77 -3.06 33.46
CA VAL A 386 5.82 -3.81 34.20
C VAL A 386 6.21 -3.13 35.50
N GLY A 387 6.20 -1.79 35.52
CA GLY A 387 6.57 -1.02 36.70
C GLY A 387 6.13 0.42 36.58
N LYS A 388 6.16 1.12 37.69
CA LYS A 388 5.93 2.56 37.79
C LYS A 388 7.07 3.15 38.61
N ASP A 389 7.76 4.12 38.05
CA ASP A 389 8.91 4.75 38.70
C ASP A 389 9.05 6.20 38.24
N SER A 390 9.39 7.09 39.17
CA SER A 390 9.86 8.46 38.88
C SER A 390 8.95 9.26 37.94
N GLY A 391 7.62 9.11 38.06
CA GLY A 391 6.64 9.80 37.20
C GLY A 391 6.35 9.12 35.85
N TYR A 392 6.97 7.97 35.59
CA TYR A 392 6.80 7.19 34.36
C TYR A 392 6.32 5.75 34.64
N ALA A 393 5.49 5.24 33.74
CA ALA A 393 5.17 3.82 33.62
C ALA A 393 6.16 3.15 32.67
N GLN A 394 6.73 2.04 33.11
CA GLN A 394 7.50 1.13 32.26
C GLN A 394 6.56 0.10 31.65
N ILE A 395 6.43 0.14 30.33
CA ILE A 395 5.59 -0.76 29.56
C ILE A 395 6.42 -1.69 28.69
N LYS A 396 6.00 -2.97 28.60
CA LYS A 396 6.60 -3.98 27.72
C LYS A 396 5.73 -4.18 26.48
N LEU A 397 6.27 -3.82 25.33
CA LEU A 397 5.60 -3.95 24.04
C LEU A 397 5.69 -5.39 23.51
N ARG A 398 4.78 -5.76 22.60
CA ARG A 398 4.85 -7.04 21.86
C ARG A 398 6.12 -7.19 21.01
N SER A 399 6.78 -6.09 20.65
CA SER A 399 8.09 -6.12 19.98
C SER A 399 9.22 -6.60 20.89
N GLY A 400 8.98 -6.74 22.20
CA GLY A 400 10.00 -6.98 23.22
C GLY A 400 10.68 -5.70 23.74
N GLU A 401 10.38 -4.53 23.16
CA GLU A 401 10.89 -3.24 23.63
C GLU A 401 10.24 -2.88 24.98
N PHE A 402 11.07 -2.51 25.94
CA PHE A 402 10.65 -1.79 27.13
C PHE A 402 10.67 -0.30 26.85
N ARG A 403 9.59 0.39 27.20
CA ARG A 403 9.42 1.81 26.92
C ARG A 403 8.86 2.52 28.14
N LEU A 404 9.42 3.68 28.45
CA LEU A 404 8.90 4.59 29.48
C LEU A 404 7.86 5.53 28.86
N VAL A 405 6.74 5.68 29.55
CA VAL A 405 5.61 6.54 29.19
C VAL A 405 5.17 7.31 30.44
N PRO A 406 4.83 8.61 30.38
CA PRO A 406 4.37 9.35 31.55
C PRO A 406 3.17 8.68 32.25
N LEU A 407 3.10 8.74 33.59
CA LEU A 407 2.02 8.10 34.36
C LEU A 407 0.62 8.65 34.04
N ASP A 408 0.53 9.93 33.66
CA ASP A 408 -0.76 10.57 33.33
C ASP A 408 -1.30 10.19 31.94
N CYS A 409 -0.53 9.43 31.16
CA CYS A 409 -1.00 8.92 29.87
C CYS A 409 -2.14 7.91 30.07
N LYS A 410 -3.16 7.98 29.21
CA LYS A 410 -4.29 7.05 29.26
C LYS A 410 -3.97 5.70 28.59
N ALA A 411 -4.57 4.65 29.10
CA ALA A 411 -4.56 3.31 28.53
C ALA A 411 -5.91 2.62 28.72
N THR A 412 -6.26 1.69 27.83
CA THR A 412 -7.48 0.87 27.95
C THR A 412 -7.11 -0.53 28.41
N ILE A 413 -7.87 -1.08 29.37
CA ILE A 413 -7.60 -2.40 29.93
C ILE A 413 -7.99 -3.49 28.93
N GLY A 414 -7.12 -4.49 28.80
CA GLY A 414 -7.35 -5.71 28.02
C GLY A 414 -6.50 -5.80 26.75
N VAL A 415 -6.80 -6.82 25.95
CA VAL A 415 -6.14 -7.12 24.66
C VAL A 415 -7.05 -6.69 23.52
N VAL A 416 -6.50 -6.22 22.40
CA VAL A 416 -7.32 -5.87 21.23
C VAL A 416 -7.98 -7.11 20.63
N SER A 417 -9.24 -7.00 20.20
CA SER A 417 -10.02 -8.05 19.52
C SER A 417 -9.37 -8.62 18.25
N ASN A 418 -9.94 -9.71 17.74
CA ASN A 418 -9.56 -10.40 16.50
C ASN A 418 -8.12 -10.99 16.50
N PRO A 419 -7.71 -11.80 17.50
CA PRO A 419 -6.37 -12.39 17.53
C PRO A 419 -6.07 -13.34 16.35
N ASP A 420 -7.11 -13.99 15.80
CA ASP A 420 -7.00 -14.92 14.66
C ASP A 420 -6.70 -14.25 13.33
N GLN A 421 -6.70 -12.91 13.28
CA GLN A 421 -6.30 -12.17 12.09
C GLN A 421 -4.92 -12.60 11.56
N LYS A 422 -4.00 -12.99 12.45
CA LYS A 422 -2.65 -13.48 12.07
C LYS A 422 -2.68 -14.83 11.34
N ASN A 423 -3.72 -15.64 11.56
CA ASN A 423 -3.89 -16.98 11.01
C ASN A 423 -4.55 -16.94 9.62
N THR A 424 -4.93 -15.76 9.13
CA THR A 424 -5.57 -15.62 7.82
C THR A 424 -4.63 -15.91 6.65
N ASN A 425 -5.11 -16.70 5.69
CA ASN A 425 -4.43 -16.92 4.42
C ASN A 425 -5.31 -16.40 3.28
N LEU A 426 -4.77 -15.54 2.43
CA LEU A 426 -5.51 -14.91 1.33
C LEU A 426 -5.87 -15.89 0.19
N GLY A 427 -5.14 -16.99 0.04
CA GLY A 427 -5.34 -18.08 -0.94
C GLY A 427 -5.17 -17.70 -2.42
N LYS A 428 -5.30 -16.42 -2.80
CA LYS A 428 -5.13 -15.94 -4.18
C LYS A 428 -4.61 -14.52 -4.27
N ALA A 429 -3.85 -14.25 -5.34
CA ALA A 429 -3.30 -12.92 -5.63
C ALA A 429 -4.38 -11.83 -5.73
N GLY A 430 -5.55 -12.14 -6.32
CA GLY A 430 -6.66 -11.20 -6.46
C GLY A 430 -7.18 -10.65 -5.13
N ARG A 431 -7.13 -11.44 -4.04
CA ARG A 431 -7.58 -10.98 -2.72
C ARG A 431 -6.61 -9.95 -2.14
N ASN A 432 -5.30 -10.10 -2.41
CA ASN A 432 -4.31 -9.08 -2.06
C ASN A 432 -4.55 -7.77 -2.83
N ARG A 433 -4.98 -7.86 -4.11
CA ARG A 433 -5.39 -6.68 -4.91
C ARG A 433 -6.58 -5.95 -4.29
N TRP A 434 -7.56 -6.68 -3.73
CA TRP A 434 -8.73 -6.07 -3.07
C TRP A 434 -8.35 -5.27 -1.81
N LEU A 435 -7.26 -5.66 -1.14
CA LEU A 435 -6.69 -4.94 -0.01
C LEU A 435 -5.96 -3.64 -0.40
N GLY A 436 -5.78 -3.38 -1.70
CA GLY A 436 -5.06 -2.21 -2.22
C GLY A 436 -3.55 -2.42 -2.32
N TRP A 437 -3.09 -3.68 -2.28
CA TRP A 437 -1.71 -4.05 -2.55
C TRP A 437 -1.55 -4.45 -4.02
N ARG A 438 -0.58 -3.85 -4.70
CA ARG A 438 -0.15 -4.21 -6.05
C ARG A 438 0.96 -5.27 -5.98
N PRO A 439 1.22 -6.02 -7.07
CA PRO A 439 2.30 -6.99 -7.11
C PRO A 439 3.65 -6.34 -6.77
N HIS A 440 4.47 -7.05 -6.00
CA HIS A 440 5.84 -6.67 -5.70
C HIS A 440 6.78 -7.40 -6.66
N VAL A 441 7.62 -6.67 -7.38
CA VAL A 441 8.64 -7.26 -8.28
C VAL A 441 9.95 -7.36 -7.50
N ARG A 442 10.65 -8.49 -7.59
CA ARG A 442 11.95 -8.69 -6.94
C ARG A 442 13.02 -7.88 -7.68
N GLY A 443 13.96 -7.28 -6.96
CA GLY A 443 15.06 -6.52 -7.58
C GLY A 443 15.92 -7.34 -8.55
N VAL A 444 16.10 -8.64 -8.26
CA VAL A 444 16.82 -9.60 -9.14
C VAL A 444 16.13 -9.81 -10.49
N ALA A 445 14.82 -9.54 -10.58
CA ALA A 445 14.07 -9.67 -11.84
C ALA A 445 14.08 -8.37 -12.66
N MET A 446 14.86 -7.37 -12.25
CA MET A 446 14.94 -6.06 -12.91
C MET A 446 16.29 -5.91 -13.64
N ASN A 447 16.45 -4.79 -14.37
CA ASN A 447 17.72 -4.44 -15.00
C ASN A 447 18.62 -3.64 -14.04
N PRO A 448 19.94 -3.53 -14.31
CA PRO A 448 20.87 -2.79 -13.45
C PRO A 448 20.48 -1.32 -13.22
N VAL A 449 19.77 -0.70 -14.16
CA VAL A 449 19.27 0.69 -14.06
C VAL A 449 18.15 0.85 -13.02
N ASP A 450 17.34 -0.18 -12.81
CA ASP A 450 16.14 -0.10 -11.96
C ASP A 450 16.43 -0.47 -10.50
N HIS A 451 17.33 -1.43 -10.31
CA HIS A 451 17.65 -1.96 -9.00
C HIS A 451 19.11 -2.40 -8.95
N PRO A 452 19.82 -2.21 -7.83
CA PRO A 452 21.18 -2.71 -7.68
C PRO A 452 21.26 -4.20 -8.05
N HIS A 453 20.43 -5.08 -7.50
CA HIS A 453 20.41 -6.51 -7.86
C HIS A 453 20.01 -6.87 -9.30
N GLY A 454 19.67 -5.91 -10.15
CA GLY A 454 19.25 -6.19 -11.51
C GLY A 454 20.40 -6.58 -12.43
N GLY A 455 20.07 -7.32 -13.50
CA GLY A 455 20.99 -7.78 -14.54
C GLY A 455 21.63 -9.16 -14.32
N GLY A 456 22.60 -9.47 -15.20
CA GLY A 456 23.24 -10.78 -15.31
C GLY A 456 22.49 -11.73 -16.25
N GLU A 457 23.22 -12.62 -16.92
CA GLU A 457 22.62 -13.65 -17.77
C GLU A 457 21.99 -14.76 -16.90
N GLY A 458 20.73 -15.09 -17.18
CA GLY A 458 19.98 -16.08 -16.40
C GLY A 458 19.63 -15.63 -14.97
N LYS A 459 19.43 -16.59 -14.07
CA LYS A 459 19.11 -16.31 -12.65
C LYS A 459 20.39 -16.12 -11.86
N THR A 460 20.82 -14.87 -11.69
CA THR A 460 21.97 -14.54 -10.84
C THR A 460 21.51 -14.15 -9.43
N SER A 461 22.36 -14.38 -8.42
CA SER A 461 22.11 -13.94 -7.03
C SER A 461 22.47 -12.45 -6.81
N GLY A 462 22.74 -11.70 -7.88
CA GLY A 462 23.10 -10.28 -7.84
C GLY A 462 24.53 -9.97 -7.37
N GLY A 463 25.32 -10.99 -7.01
CA GLY A 463 26.76 -10.90 -6.71
C GLY A 463 27.18 -9.94 -5.59
N ARG A 464 26.22 -9.42 -4.81
CA ARG A 464 26.44 -8.34 -3.83
C ARG A 464 25.59 -8.52 -2.59
N HIS A 465 25.95 -7.82 -1.51
CA HIS A 465 25.13 -7.80 -0.30
C HIS A 465 23.69 -7.35 -0.61
N PRO A 466 22.65 -7.96 -0.02
CA PRO A 466 21.28 -7.54 -0.24
C PRO A 466 21.06 -6.06 0.13
N VAL A 467 20.56 -5.29 -0.83
CA VAL A 467 20.28 -3.85 -0.72
C VAL A 467 18.85 -3.57 -1.18
N THR A 468 18.34 -2.43 -0.72
CA THR A 468 17.09 -1.80 -1.19
C THR A 468 17.26 -1.23 -2.61
N PRO A 469 16.17 -0.81 -3.28
CA PRO A 469 16.26 -0.16 -4.60
C PRO A 469 17.14 1.10 -4.62
N TRP A 470 17.31 1.75 -3.46
CA TRP A 470 18.16 2.95 -3.30
C TRP A 470 19.60 2.62 -2.88
N GLY A 471 20.00 1.34 -2.90
CA GLY A 471 21.37 0.93 -2.57
C GLY A 471 21.69 0.78 -1.08
N PHE A 472 20.76 1.07 -0.17
CA PHE A 472 20.99 0.85 1.27
C PHE A 472 20.92 -0.64 1.63
N PRO A 473 21.83 -1.20 2.44
CA PRO A 473 21.77 -2.58 2.91
C PRO A 473 20.45 -2.94 3.60
N THR A 474 19.84 -4.07 3.23
CA THR A 474 18.51 -4.50 3.73
C THR A 474 18.55 -5.68 4.70
N LYS A 475 19.72 -6.27 4.93
CA LYS A 475 19.95 -7.32 5.94
C LYS A 475 20.85 -6.78 7.04
N GLY A 476 20.41 -6.87 8.29
CA GLY A 476 21.21 -6.53 9.48
C GLY A 476 21.47 -5.05 9.75
N LYS A 477 21.53 -4.18 8.73
CA LYS A 477 21.80 -2.74 8.93
C LYS A 477 20.67 -2.07 9.69
N LYS A 478 20.97 -1.59 10.90
CA LYS A 478 20.06 -0.77 11.70
C LYS A 478 19.83 0.57 11.00
N THR A 479 18.59 0.83 10.60
CA THR A 479 18.17 2.07 9.92
C THR A 479 17.59 3.11 10.88
N LEU A 480 17.68 2.86 12.19
CA LEU A 480 17.42 3.86 13.21
C LEU A 480 18.55 4.90 13.19
N ILE A 481 18.60 5.69 12.12
CA ILE A 481 19.37 6.92 12.04
C ILE A 481 18.63 7.88 12.97
N MET A 482 19.00 7.87 14.24
CA MET A 482 18.46 8.78 15.23
C MET A 482 18.98 10.20 14.93
N ALA A 483 18.35 10.88 13.97
CA ALA A 483 18.20 12.32 14.09
C ALA A 483 17.36 12.53 15.36
N ARG A 484 18.01 13.13 16.36
CA ARG A 484 17.58 13.23 17.76
C ARG A 484 16.19 13.89 17.83
N SER A 485 15.13 13.11 18.02
CA SER A 485 13.84 13.68 18.41
C SER A 485 13.94 14.10 19.87
N VAL A 486 13.55 15.33 20.19
CA VAL A 486 13.41 15.87 21.57
C VAL A 486 12.59 14.93 22.48
N TRP A 487 11.80 14.03 21.90
CA TRP A 487 10.82 13.18 22.57
C TRP A 487 11.32 11.80 23.06
N LYS A 488 12.63 11.51 22.97
CA LYS A 488 13.20 10.22 23.43
C LYS A 488 14.02 10.32 24.73
N GLY A 489 14.07 11.49 25.36
CA GLY A 489 14.88 11.73 26.56
C GLY A 489 16.39 11.77 26.28
N PRO A 490 17.23 11.91 27.32
CA PRO A 490 18.68 11.87 27.21
C PRO A 490 19.16 10.54 26.60
N PHE A 491 20.00 10.59 25.57
CA PHE A 491 20.49 9.38 24.90
C PHE A 491 21.62 8.80 25.74
N VAL A 492 21.52 7.52 26.11
CA VAL A 492 22.63 6.77 26.68
C VAL A 492 22.75 5.45 25.93
N ASP A 493 23.98 5.08 25.59
CA ASP A 493 24.23 3.78 24.98
C ASP A 493 23.81 2.65 25.93
N GLY A 494 22.98 1.73 25.45
CA GLY A 494 22.46 0.62 26.25
C GLY A 494 23.56 -0.31 26.76
N TYR A 495 24.69 -0.41 26.06
CA TYR A 495 25.85 -1.16 26.54
C TYR A 495 26.51 -0.47 27.76
N LEU A 496 26.55 0.85 27.74
CA LEU A 496 27.08 1.65 28.84
C LEU A 496 26.19 1.57 30.08
N ILE A 497 24.86 1.63 29.90
CA ILE A 497 23.89 1.47 30.99
C ILE A 497 24.10 0.13 31.71
N LYS A 498 24.21 -0.97 30.96
CA LYS A 498 24.41 -2.31 31.54
C LYS A 498 25.71 -2.42 32.33
N LYS A 499 26.80 -1.81 31.85
CA LYS A 499 28.08 -1.80 32.57
C LYS A 499 27.99 -1.01 33.88
N VAL A 500 27.35 0.16 33.84
CA VAL A 500 27.17 1.00 35.03
C VAL A 500 26.29 0.31 36.06
N GLN A 501 25.18 -0.30 35.64
CA GLN A 501 24.31 -1.08 36.54
C GLN A 501 25.06 -2.24 37.19
N LYS A 502 25.80 -3.03 36.40
CA LYS A 502 26.63 -4.12 36.92
C LYS A 502 27.67 -3.62 37.92
N LEU A 503 28.27 -2.46 37.65
CA LEU A 503 29.26 -1.86 38.53
C LEU A 503 28.64 -1.44 39.88
N ILE A 504 27.52 -0.71 39.85
CA ILE A 504 26.75 -0.32 41.03
C ILE A 504 26.32 -1.56 41.84
N GLU A 505 25.79 -2.59 41.17
CA GLU A 505 25.37 -3.86 41.80
C GLU A 505 26.53 -4.60 42.48
N SER A 506 27.74 -4.53 41.90
CA SER A 506 28.94 -5.16 42.45
C SER A 506 29.66 -4.38 43.54
N GLY A 507 29.29 -3.10 43.76
CA GLY A 507 29.91 -2.23 44.76
C GLY A 507 31.39 -1.89 44.52
N LYS A 508 31.93 -2.14 43.33
CA LYS A 508 33.35 -1.92 42.99
C LYS A 508 33.58 -0.55 42.36
N SER A 509 34.70 0.10 42.70
CA SER A 509 35.14 1.36 42.07
C SER A 509 36.05 1.11 40.87
N GLU A 510 35.52 0.40 39.86
CA GLU A 510 36.25 0.12 38.62
C GLU A 510 35.97 1.19 37.54
N MET A 511 36.98 1.54 36.75
CA MET A 511 36.84 2.52 35.67
C MET A 511 36.19 1.90 34.44
N ILE A 512 35.09 2.49 33.95
CA ILE A 512 34.37 1.98 32.77
C ILE A 512 34.93 2.61 31.49
N GLN A 513 35.59 1.80 30.65
CA GLN A 513 36.00 2.21 29.31
C GLN A 513 34.81 2.31 28.35
N THR A 514 34.69 3.45 27.64
CA THR A 514 33.60 3.72 26.72
C THR A 514 34.05 4.54 25.49
N TRP A 515 33.56 4.13 24.33
CA TRP A 515 33.63 4.92 23.10
C TRP A 515 32.40 5.81 22.90
N SER A 516 31.37 5.68 23.76
CA SER A 516 30.12 6.43 23.63
C SER A 516 30.23 7.84 24.21
N ARG A 517 30.95 8.70 23.48
CA ARG A 517 31.07 10.15 23.76
C ARG A 517 29.73 10.90 23.71
N ARG A 518 28.76 10.33 23.01
CA ARG A 518 27.44 10.91 22.78
C ARG A 518 26.43 10.57 23.89
N SER A 519 26.79 9.69 24.83
CA SER A 519 25.94 9.35 25.97
C SER A 519 25.80 10.56 26.89
N THR A 520 24.57 10.89 27.27
CA THR A 520 24.24 11.87 28.30
C THR A 520 24.48 11.26 29.67
N ILE A 521 25.03 12.06 30.58
CA ILE A 521 25.24 11.67 31.97
C ILE A 521 23.88 11.70 32.68
N LEU A 522 23.48 10.57 33.26
CA LEU A 522 22.23 10.42 34.03
C LEU A 522 22.51 10.59 35.53
N PRO A 523 21.51 10.91 36.36
CA PRO A 523 21.70 11.07 37.80
C PRO A 523 22.40 9.86 38.47
N PHE A 524 22.07 8.64 38.04
CA PHE A 524 22.70 7.42 38.60
C PHE A 524 24.14 7.17 38.09
N PHE A 525 24.70 8.01 37.23
CA PHE A 525 26.11 7.94 36.82
C PHE A 525 27.04 8.70 37.78
N VAL A 526 26.49 9.50 38.70
CA VAL A 526 27.26 10.27 39.68
C VAL A 526 28.10 9.33 40.53
N GLY A 527 29.39 9.66 40.69
CA GLY A 527 30.37 8.83 41.40
C GLY A 527 31.05 7.75 40.55
N VAL A 528 30.62 7.53 39.30
CA VAL A 528 31.26 6.57 38.39
C VAL A 528 32.35 7.27 37.56
N THR A 529 33.51 6.61 37.44
CA THR A 529 34.63 7.08 36.60
C THR A 529 34.59 6.42 35.22
N PHE A 530 34.41 7.22 34.17
CA PHE A 530 34.41 6.75 32.78
C PHE A 530 35.75 7.06 32.10
N ALA A 531 36.39 6.03 31.54
CA ALA A 531 37.46 6.23 30.56
C ALA A 531 36.81 6.51 29.19
N VAL A 532 36.71 7.78 28.79
CA VAL A 532 36.04 8.21 27.54
C VAL A 532 37.06 8.38 26.42
N HIS A 533 36.89 7.66 25.31
CA HIS A 533 37.80 7.71 24.17
C HIS A 533 37.76 9.06 23.44
N ASN A 534 38.90 9.76 23.36
CA ASN A 534 38.97 11.07 22.73
C ASN A 534 39.32 11.04 21.22
N GLY A 535 39.67 9.88 20.67
CA GLY A 535 40.13 9.70 19.29
C GLY A 535 41.50 9.01 19.20
N ASN A 536 42.36 9.23 20.21
CA ASN A 536 43.65 8.56 20.35
C ASN A 536 43.78 7.77 21.67
N LYS A 537 43.32 8.35 22.78
CA LYS A 537 43.45 7.76 24.12
C LYS A 537 42.14 7.82 24.89
N PHE A 538 42.05 7.03 25.95
CA PHE A 538 40.97 7.11 26.92
C PHE A 538 41.31 8.13 28.01
N ILE A 539 40.45 9.15 28.17
CA ILE A 539 40.58 10.15 29.22
C ILE A 539 39.65 9.75 30.37
N PRO A 540 40.16 9.59 31.62
CA PRO A 540 39.31 9.33 32.77
C PRO A 540 38.50 10.58 33.13
N VAL A 541 37.18 10.41 33.26
CA VAL A 541 36.21 11.45 33.63
C VAL A 541 35.39 10.92 34.80
N THR A 542 35.64 11.47 35.99
CA THR A 542 34.82 11.19 37.19
C THR A 542 33.59 12.07 37.16
N VAL A 543 32.40 11.47 37.21
CA VAL A 543 31.14 12.20 37.07
C VAL A 543 30.72 12.82 38.40
N SER A 544 30.62 14.15 38.43
CA SER A 544 29.98 14.92 39.51
C SER A 544 28.52 15.26 39.18
N GLU A 545 27.76 15.72 40.19
CA GLU A 545 26.35 16.10 40.02
C GLU A 545 26.15 17.22 38.98
N GLU A 546 27.07 18.17 38.88
CA GLU A 546 27.04 19.27 37.91
C GLU A 546 27.21 18.81 36.44
N MET A 547 27.69 17.58 36.25
CA MET A 547 27.86 16.99 34.92
C MET A 547 26.58 16.30 34.42
N VAL A 548 25.56 16.12 35.27
CA VAL A 548 24.29 15.48 34.91
C VAL A 548 23.59 16.29 33.81
N GLY A 549 23.12 15.58 32.77
CA GLY A 549 22.48 16.19 31.59
C GLY A 549 23.44 16.60 30.47
N LYS A 550 24.74 16.77 30.75
CA LYS A 550 25.78 17.00 29.74
C LYS A 550 26.23 15.69 29.08
N LYS A 551 26.98 15.76 27.98
CA LYS A 551 27.48 14.55 27.28
C LYS A 551 28.86 14.16 27.78
N LEU A 552 29.12 12.86 27.91
CA LEU A 552 30.44 12.33 28.30
C LEU A 552 31.60 12.85 27.41
N GLY A 553 31.34 13.07 26.13
CA GLY A 553 32.32 13.57 25.18
C GLY A 553 32.72 15.04 25.34
N GLU A 554 31.93 15.84 26.07
CA GLU A 554 32.26 17.25 26.37
C GLU A 554 33.44 17.33 27.35
N PHE A 555 33.60 16.32 28.20
CA PHE A 555 34.67 16.21 29.19
C PHE A 555 35.89 15.42 28.69
N SER A 556 35.86 14.96 27.44
CA SER A 556 36.97 14.25 26.79
C SER A 556 37.21 14.87 25.41
N PRO A 557 37.95 15.99 25.33
CA PRO A 557 38.11 16.76 24.09
C PRO A 557 38.94 16.01 23.04
N THR A 558 38.53 16.09 21.76
CA THR A 558 39.22 15.44 20.61
C THR A 558 40.60 16.01 20.28
N ARG A 559 40.82 17.28 20.61
CA ARG A 559 42.06 18.01 20.34
C ARG A 559 42.49 18.65 21.64
N THR A 560 43.78 18.59 21.95
CA THR A 560 44.37 19.51 22.92
C THR A 560 44.18 20.92 22.36
N PHE A 561 43.37 21.72 23.04
CA PHE A 561 43.26 23.13 22.71
C PHE A 561 44.58 23.76 23.16
N TYR A 562 45.53 23.93 22.25
CA TYR A 562 46.54 24.95 22.43
C TYR A 562 45.77 26.25 22.32
N GLY A 563 45.41 26.83 23.46
CA GLY A 563 45.09 28.25 23.48
C GLY A 563 46.26 28.94 22.81
N HIS A 564 45.99 29.77 21.81
CA HIS A 564 47.00 30.73 21.38
C HIS A 564 47.29 31.58 22.61
N GLY A 565 48.32 31.23 23.37
CA GLY A 565 49.01 32.19 24.22
C GLY A 565 49.30 33.37 23.32
N ALA A 566 48.72 34.51 23.64
CA ALA A 566 48.91 35.73 22.88
C ALA A 566 50.32 36.26 23.13
N ASP A 567 51.35 35.51 22.75
CA ASP A 567 52.70 36.02 22.55
C ASP A 567 52.74 36.71 21.18
N LYS A 568 52.00 37.80 21.06
CA LYS A 568 52.43 38.90 20.22
C LYS A 568 53.01 39.92 21.17
N LYS A 569 54.24 40.34 20.94
CA LYS A 569 54.76 41.60 21.50
C LYS A 569 53.79 42.70 21.06
N VAL A 570 52.85 43.05 21.93
CA VAL A 570 51.85 44.10 21.69
C VAL A 570 52.46 45.41 22.18
N ASN A 571 52.67 46.35 21.26
CA ASN A 571 52.76 47.76 21.61
C ASN A 571 51.41 48.16 22.20
N LYS A 572 51.33 48.34 23.52
CA LYS A 572 50.12 48.62 24.31
C LYS A 572 49.35 49.90 23.94
N GLY A 573 49.71 50.60 22.87
CA GLY A 573 49.18 51.94 22.55
C GLY A 573 48.62 52.14 21.15
N SER A 574 48.58 51.13 20.26
CA SER A 574 48.01 51.31 18.91
C SER A 574 47.30 50.08 18.37
N THR A 575 46.19 50.32 17.67
CA THR A 575 45.42 49.28 16.97
C THR A 575 45.35 49.59 15.48
N THR A 576 45.31 48.53 14.68
CA THR A 576 45.21 48.63 13.21
C THR A 576 44.08 47.74 12.70
N ALA A 577 43.39 48.20 11.65
CA ALA A 577 42.40 47.42 10.92
C ALA A 577 42.64 47.60 9.41
N ILE A 578 42.45 46.52 8.65
CA ILE A 578 42.69 46.48 7.20
C ILE A 578 41.43 45.98 6.51
N ALA A 579 40.93 46.74 5.54
CA ALA A 579 39.87 46.31 4.63
C ALA A 579 40.49 45.89 3.28
N LYS A 580 40.29 44.64 2.87
CA LYS A 580 40.79 44.09 1.60
C LYS A 580 39.68 44.01 0.54
N SER A 581 40.09 43.99 -0.73
CA SER A 581 39.21 43.75 -1.89
C SER A 581 38.07 44.79 -2.09
N LEU A 582 38.33 46.07 -1.78
CA LEU A 582 37.39 47.16 -2.04
C LEU A 582 37.33 47.48 -3.55
N ARG A 583 36.13 47.44 -4.13
CA ARG A 583 35.89 47.71 -5.58
C ARG A 583 35.76 49.22 -5.86
N VAL A 584 36.76 50.00 -5.50
CA VAL A 584 36.78 51.46 -5.64
C VAL A 584 38.17 51.93 -6.08
N SER A 585 38.25 53.01 -6.85
CA SER A 585 39.55 53.52 -7.27
C SER A 585 40.39 54.02 -6.07
N PRO A 586 41.70 53.68 -6.03
CA PRO A 586 42.59 54.02 -4.92
C PRO A 586 42.65 55.51 -4.62
N ARG A 587 42.69 56.34 -5.68
CA ARG A 587 42.70 57.81 -5.55
C ARG A 587 41.48 58.36 -4.81
N LYS A 588 40.29 57.80 -5.05
CA LYS A 588 39.06 58.25 -4.38
C LYS A 588 38.98 57.76 -2.93
N LEU A 589 39.48 56.55 -2.65
CA LEU A 589 39.63 56.03 -1.28
C LEU A 589 40.64 56.88 -0.48
N ASN A 590 41.79 57.18 -1.09
CA ASN A 590 42.85 57.92 -0.42
C ASN A 590 42.39 59.33 -0.03
N LEU A 591 41.60 60.00 -0.88
CA LEU A 591 41.03 61.32 -0.58
C LEU A 591 40.18 61.31 0.71
N VAL A 592 39.42 60.24 0.95
CA VAL A 592 38.61 60.12 2.19
C VAL A 592 39.47 59.65 3.36
N ALA A 593 40.40 58.71 3.14
CA ALA A 593 41.30 58.22 4.17
C ALA A 593 42.24 59.32 4.71
N THR A 594 42.74 60.21 3.85
CA THR A 594 43.56 61.35 4.29
C THR A 594 42.78 62.34 5.14
N SER A 595 41.48 62.53 4.85
CA SER A 595 40.66 63.54 5.52
C SER A 595 40.40 63.27 7.01
N ILE A 596 40.58 62.03 7.47
CA ILE A 596 40.36 61.63 8.87
C ILE A 596 41.66 61.47 9.67
N ARG A 597 42.83 61.71 9.05
CA ARG A 597 44.12 61.59 9.75
C ARG A 597 44.25 62.69 10.79
N ASN A 598 44.87 62.36 11.92
CA ASN A 598 45.11 63.23 13.07
C ASN A 598 43.82 63.82 13.71
N MET A 599 42.65 63.24 13.42
CA MET A 599 41.41 63.59 14.10
C MET A 599 41.15 62.64 15.26
N LYS A 600 40.39 63.12 16.26
CA LYS A 600 39.82 62.23 17.27
C LYS A 600 38.87 61.24 16.60
N VAL A 601 38.80 60.03 17.15
CA VAL A 601 37.94 58.97 16.59
C VAL A 601 36.47 59.42 16.52
N SER A 602 35.99 60.12 17.54
CA SER A 602 34.63 60.67 17.58
C SER A 602 34.36 61.66 16.41
N GLU A 603 35.29 62.59 16.17
CA GLU A 603 35.22 63.57 15.08
C GLU A 603 35.31 62.90 13.70
N ALA A 604 36.26 61.98 13.52
CA ALA A 604 36.42 61.21 12.28
C ALA A 604 35.15 60.40 11.96
N MET A 605 34.53 59.80 12.98
CA MET A 605 33.29 59.05 12.83
C MET A 605 32.13 59.94 12.40
N VAL A 606 31.99 61.14 12.98
CA VAL A 606 30.99 62.14 12.56
C VAL A 606 31.24 62.55 11.11
N GLN A 607 32.46 62.93 10.77
CA GLN A 607 32.82 63.37 9.42
C GLN A 607 32.56 62.30 8.36
N LEU A 608 32.91 61.04 8.63
CA LEU A 608 32.63 59.94 7.70
C LEU A 608 31.13 59.61 7.59
N THR A 609 30.36 59.86 8.65
CA THR A 609 28.91 59.62 8.66
C THR A 609 28.16 60.63 7.80
N PHE A 610 28.55 61.91 7.88
CA PHE A 610 27.91 63.00 7.14
C PHE A 610 28.62 63.34 5.82
N SER A 611 29.64 62.58 5.43
CA SER A 611 30.32 62.80 4.16
C SER A 611 29.40 62.49 2.97
N PRO A 612 29.29 63.37 1.96
CA PRO A 612 28.52 63.10 0.74
C PRO A 612 29.18 62.02 -0.14
N LYS A 613 30.43 61.62 0.16
CA LYS A 613 31.16 60.62 -0.62
C LYS A 613 30.72 59.22 -0.22
N ARG A 614 30.12 58.46 -1.15
CA ARG A 614 29.70 57.05 -0.95
C ARG A 614 30.79 56.16 -0.35
N ILE A 615 32.04 56.44 -0.66
CA ILE A 615 33.24 55.68 -0.25
C ILE A 615 33.53 55.84 1.26
N ALA A 616 33.06 56.91 1.89
CA ALA A 616 33.21 57.13 3.33
C ALA A 616 32.59 56.01 4.17
N LYS A 617 31.58 55.32 3.64
CA LYS A 617 30.98 54.15 4.29
C LYS A 617 31.98 53.01 4.49
N ASP A 618 32.86 52.77 3.51
CA ASP A 618 33.83 51.68 3.59
C ASP A 618 35.00 52.03 4.52
N VAL A 619 35.45 53.29 4.48
CA VAL A 619 36.46 53.83 5.41
C VAL A 619 35.91 53.82 6.85
N LYS A 620 34.65 54.21 7.05
CA LYS A 620 33.96 54.16 8.35
C LYS A 620 33.92 52.76 8.94
N LYS A 621 33.56 51.75 8.14
CA LYS A 621 33.56 50.35 8.59
C LYS A 621 34.96 49.89 9.03
N CYS A 622 36.00 50.30 8.29
CA CYS A 622 37.38 49.98 8.64
C CYS A 622 37.77 50.63 9.97
N LEU A 623 37.43 51.91 10.16
CA LEU A 623 37.68 52.63 11.41
C LEU A 623 36.91 52.01 12.60
N GLN A 624 35.63 51.67 12.43
CA GLN A 624 34.83 50.98 13.45
C GLN A 624 35.46 49.65 13.89
N SER A 625 36.03 48.91 12.95
CA SER A 625 36.74 47.66 13.26
C SER A 625 38.00 47.92 14.10
N ALA A 626 38.76 48.98 13.81
CA ALA A 626 39.92 49.37 14.61
C ALA A 626 39.53 49.79 16.04
N VAL A 627 38.44 50.53 16.19
CA VAL A 627 37.89 50.95 17.50
C VAL A 627 37.40 49.75 18.29
N ALA A 628 36.63 48.85 17.68
CA ALA A 628 36.16 47.64 18.34
C ALA A 628 37.32 46.74 18.80
N ASN A 629 38.43 46.69 18.03
CA ASN A 629 39.63 45.99 18.43
C ASN A 629 40.33 46.69 19.61
N ALA A 630 40.37 48.02 19.63
CA ALA A 630 40.92 48.81 20.75
C ALA A 630 40.13 48.59 22.04
N GLU A 631 38.80 48.62 21.97
CA GLU A 631 37.93 48.44 23.13
C GLU A 631 37.97 46.99 23.64
N ASN A 632 37.68 46.01 22.78
CA ASN A 632 37.45 44.64 23.24
C ASN A 632 38.74 43.85 23.51
N ASN A 633 39.82 44.11 22.76
CA ASN A 633 41.07 43.34 22.93
C ASN A 633 42.08 44.05 23.82
N PHE A 634 42.03 45.39 23.92
CA PHE A 634 43.03 46.18 24.65
C PHE A 634 42.46 47.06 25.77
N GLY A 635 41.13 47.17 25.91
CA GLY A 635 40.48 47.96 26.95
C GLY A 635 40.79 49.45 26.87
N LEU A 636 41.08 49.98 25.68
CA LEU A 636 41.42 51.38 25.47
C LEU A 636 40.15 52.25 25.46
N ASP A 637 40.23 53.42 26.11
CA ASP A 637 39.14 54.40 26.14
C ASP A 637 38.97 55.06 24.77
N ILE A 638 37.76 54.97 24.21
CA ILE A 638 37.42 55.42 22.85
C ILE A 638 37.61 56.93 22.71
N ASP A 639 37.30 57.70 23.76
CA ASP A 639 37.30 59.15 23.73
C ASP A 639 38.72 59.75 23.73
N ALA A 640 39.71 58.95 24.14
CA ALA A 640 41.13 59.30 24.10
C ALA A 640 41.83 58.91 22.77
N LEU A 641 41.16 58.20 21.86
CA LEU A 641 41.77 57.69 20.62
C LEU A 641 41.79 58.73 19.50
N PHE A 642 42.89 58.73 18.74
CA PHE A 642 43.07 59.52 17.52
C PHE A 642 43.55 58.66 16.35
N VAL A 643 43.17 59.03 15.13
CA VAL A 643 43.57 58.32 13.92
C VAL A 643 44.98 58.77 13.52
N THR A 644 46.01 58.06 13.96
CA THR A 644 47.42 58.36 13.65
C THR A 644 47.73 58.32 12.16
N SER A 645 47.28 57.28 11.46
CA SER A 645 47.52 57.11 10.02
C SER A 645 46.37 56.37 9.35
N ALA A 646 46.10 56.72 8.10
CA ALA A 646 45.10 56.08 7.27
C ALA A 646 45.59 56.05 5.82
N THR A 647 46.14 54.91 5.40
CA THR A 647 46.79 54.72 4.10
C THR A 647 45.97 53.78 3.22
N VAL A 648 46.04 54.01 1.91
CA VAL A 648 45.45 53.14 0.89
C VAL A 648 46.58 52.56 0.08
N VAL A 649 46.74 51.25 0.16
CA VAL A 649 47.77 50.52 -0.58
C VAL A 649 47.10 49.80 -1.74
N THR A 650 47.62 50.01 -2.95
CA THR A 650 47.30 49.17 -4.11
C THR A 650 48.30 48.05 -4.19
N GLU A 651 47.85 46.81 -4.43
CA GLU A 651 48.72 45.63 -4.64
C GLU A 651 49.52 45.74 -5.96
N VAL A 652 50.31 46.80 -6.14
CA VAL A 652 51.21 46.99 -7.29
C VAL A 652 52.67 47.17 -6.85
N GLU A 653 52.98 47.20 -5.54
CA GLU A 653 54.36 47.14 -5.06
C GLU A 653 54.52 46.11 -3.92
N GLY A 654 55.21 45.00 -4.23
CA GLY A 654 55.65 43.92 -3.32
C GLY A 654 54.59 42.80 -3.11
N LYS A 655 54.81 41.52 -3.43
CA LYS A 655 55.80 40.61 -2.82
C LYS A 655 56.08 40.88 -1.35
#